data_AF-A0A2C6KPH7-F1
#
_entry.id   AF-A0A2C6KPH7-F1
#
_cell.length_a   1.000
_cell.length_b   1.000
_cell.length_c   1.000
_cell.angle_alpha   90.00
_cell.angle_beta   90.00
_cell.angle_gamma   90.00
#
_symmetry.space_group_name_H-M   'P 1'
#
loop_
_entity.id
_entity.type
_entity.pdbx_description
1 polymer ?
#
loop_
_entity_poly.entity_id
_entity_poly.type
_entity_poly.pdbx_seq_one_letter_code
_entity_poly.pdbx_strand_id
1 'polypeptide(L)'
;MGLEVQQFSVVAVEKPQVGETIPSEVRAEICIDVTGLKPQVLREWDSLRQYDVLFLVAIIAPLQPYTGRIQDLETLEAFPEKFGIVGLRGCEVLEVLDEDGVVISDTNPFEPRVPMGTARTIRVLLDPNQYAQDISRMEEEGFEDFYGYFNLVIRRHAKQNNFKAVLSTIRTLMNRPEDAIVPTWLHDLFLGYGDPASSQFFRLPSRLYRLDLRDTFIDLQHLMEAFPPVSSSSSPSKAFVKKVLLDEHLESLMKKTKKKKKRQETERVLCVEDGKRDNSPPHGDNTEEDERERRKGESKEDREEEKEEDEKEEMSSSFRVPIVVELQDADAGDENDSAVQTAGGEGKEKGEKEKNKKDEKVSVSSSSSSWPSQIIRASSYTLPSMGPYIECERNVNQIRFTPQQVRALISGLEPGLTLVVGPPGSGKTDTASQLAYLLYHNFPDEKIVLVAHSNAALNDLFRKIRNLDVDDTHLLRLGRGEQDLSSSSSPGVKKPSLSTSSSLQAQGEKSRRRVGEREGEGGEEEDEEEEDFSFSKHGRVNRVLEKRKELLKKVERLGRALEKDEGYTIQVGDISFSCETALQFQRYHIIFRIERYRVMCRALEKLFKVREERRRERHRENGETKEGGEEEEGKMKEREEEKEKDDEEEEVFWKKVEKVFRDLAVQRGRPVMVRIKREDLYKTKEGAERTEIRRERTIDGTKKKKKDSKGNEEEEEEEEESEDEDVVMNEEEVDEEGFVLLDPVRAMRDYDRTYVEALFPFPTFFQDSPVPLFCGDLEKDREMAESCFRYVDKIFSDIENCRAFELLRTAGDRANYLITKHARIIAMTCTHAAITRHNLVDAKFEYDSLIIEEAGQILEVETFIPMLLQQLERSGISRLKRVVLFGDHHQLPPIVKHL
;
A
#
# COMPACT_ATOMS: atom_id res chain seq x y z
N MET A 1 13.17 40.99 -13.18
CA MET A 1 13.96 40.43 -12.06
C MET A 1 14.48 41.53 -11.15
N GLY A 2 14.93 42.68 -11.66
CA GLY A 2 15.26 43.85 -10.84
C GLY A 2 14.14 44.91 -10.85
N LEU A 3 13.98 45.65 -9.75
CA LEU A 3 13.17 46.86 -9.63
C LEU A 3 13.94 47.94 -8.89
N GLU A 4 13.65 49.20 -9.22
CA GLU A 4 14.20 50.37 -8.53
C GLU A 4 13.67 50.43 -7.09
N VAL A 5 14.59 50.66 -6.16
CA VAL A 5 14.27 50.85 -4.74
C VAL A 5 13.90 52.31 -4.55
N GLN A 6 12.65 52.57 -4.18
CA GLN A 6 12.15 53.93 -3.89
C GLN A 6 12.63 54.42 -2.54
N GLN A 7 12.69 53.51 -1.56
CA GLN A 7 13.17 53.79 -0.22
C GLN A 7 13.78 52.53 0.39
N PHE A 8 14.91 52.68 1.07
CA PHE A 8 15.53 51.65 1.89
C PHE A 8 15.76 52.22 3.29
N SER A 9 15.42 51.46 4.33
CA SER A 9 15.75 51.84 5.70
C SER A 9 16.01 50.65 6.59
N VAL A 10 17.04 50.74 7.45
CA VAL A 10 17.26 49.77 8.53
C VAL A 10 16.35 50.15 9.69
N VAL A 11 15.40 49.27 10.02
CA VAL A 11 14.33 49.54 10.98
C VAL A 11 14.73 49.15 12.40
N ALA A 12 15.42 48.01 12.55
CA ALA A 12 15.83 47.51 13.85
C ALA A 12 17.15 46.75 13.78
N VAL A 13 17.98 46.95 14.81
CA VAL A 13 19.21 46.20 15.05
C VAL A 13 19.11 45.63 16.46
N GLU A 14 18.94 44.32 16.56
CA GLU A 14 18.79 43.64 17.84
C GLU A 14 20.15 43.46 18.53
N LYS A 15 20.13 43.41 19.86
CA LYS A 15 21.37 43.26 20.64
C LYS A 15 22.02 41.89 20.39
N PRO A 16 23.36 41.80 20.40
CA PRO A 16 24.07 40.52 20.33
C PRO A 16 23.59 39.52 21.39
N GLN A 17 23.61 38.23 21.04
CA GLN A 17 23.38 37.18 22.04
C GLN A 17 24.54 37.14 23.04
N VAL A 18 24.31 36.53 24.20
CA VAL A 18 25.33 36.44 25.25
C VAL A 18 26.53 35.66 24.74
N GLY A 19 27.70 36.31 24.68
CA GLY A 19 28.95 35.72 24.18
C GLY A 19 29.25 36.05 22.71
N GLU A 20 28.30 36.65 21.99
CA GLU A 20 28.50 37.14 20.62
C GLU A 20 28.79 38.64 20.60
N THR A 21 29.56 39.09 19.61
CA THR A 21 29.85 40.51 19.37
C THR A 21 29.04 41.10 18.23
N ILE A 22 28.29 40.25 17.53
CA ILE A 22 27.54 40.56 16.30
C ILE A 22 26.05 40.66 16.68
N PRO A 23 25.28 41.57 16.08
CA PRO A 23 23.84 41.67 16.32
C PRO A 23 23.13 40.33 16.11
N SER A 24 22.12 40.02 16.92
CA SER A 24 21.37 38.76 16.75
C SER A 24 20.46 38.79 15.53
N GLU A 25 19.98 39.98 15.15
CA GLU A 25 19.05 40.17 14.05
C GLU A 25 19.14 41.61 13.52
N VAL A 26 19.01 41.79 12.20
CA VAL A 26 19.00 43.11 11.56
C VAL A 26 17.81 43.16 10.58
N ARG A 27 16.85 44.05 10.84
CA ARG A 27 15.64 44.23 10.03
C ARG A 27 15.71 45.49 9.20
N ALA A 28 15.27 45.40 7.95
CA ALA A 28 15.16 46.52 7.04
C ALA A 28 13.83 46.51 6.27
N GLU A 29 13.43 47.67 5.77
CA GLU A 29 12.27 47.86 4.89
C GLU A 29 12.73 48.38 3.54
N ILE A 30 12.18 47.77 2.48
CA ILE A 30 12.41 48.12 1.08
C ILE A 30 11.05 48.52 0.48
N CYS A 31 10.93 49.76 0.02
CA CYS A 31 9.75 50.22 -0.71
C CYS A 31 10.04 50.16 -2.21
N ILE A 32 9.14 49.52 -2.96
CA ILE A 32 9.18 49.46 -4.42
C ILE A 32 7.85 49.93 -5.00
N ASP A 33 7.91 50.49 -6.20
CA ASP A 33 6.72 50.80 -7.00
C ASP A 33 6.57 49.77 -8.12
N VAL A 34 5.39 49.16 -8.21
CA VAL A 34 5.04 48.15 -9.22
C VAL A 34 4.27 48.75 -10.41
N THR A 35 4.14 50.07 -10.48
CA THR A 35 3.46 50.79 -11.57
C THR A 35 4.07 50.46 -12.94
N GLY A 36 3.22 50.18 -13.93
CA GLY A 36 3.65 49.93 -15.32
C GLY A 36 4.26 48.55 -15.58
N LEU A 37 4.32 47.67 -14.57
CA LEU A 37 4.77 46.29 -14.78
C LEU A 37 3.75 45.48 -15.58
N LYS A 38 4.25 44.57 -16.41
CA LYS A 38 3.41 43.58 -17.09
C LYS A 38 2.69 42.71 -16.04
N PRO A 39 1.42 42.30 -16.25
CA PRO A 39 0.66 41.51 -15.27
C PRO A 39 1.34 40.21 -14.81
N GLN A 40 2.16 39.60 -15.67
CA GLN A 40 2.95 38.43 -15.32
C GLN A 40 4.08 38.77 -14.33
N VAL A 41 4.81 39.86 -14.56
CA VAL A 41 5.92 40.31 -13.71
C VAL A 41 5.39 40.80 -12.37
N LEU A 42 4.26 41.52 -12.36
CA LEU A 42 3.57 41.93 -11.14
C LEU A 42 3.25 40.72 -10.26
N ARG A 43 2.59 39.70 -10.83
CA ARG A 43 2.28 38.45 -10.13
C ARG A 43 3.51 37.77 -9.54
N GLU A 44 4.64 37.79 -10.25
CA GLU A 44 5.90 37.23 -9.75
C GLU A 44 6.54 38.03 -8.59
N TRP A 45 6.24 39.31 -8.44
CA TRP A 45 6.68 40.11 -7.29
C TRP A 45 5.71 39.99 -6.11
N ASP A 46 4.40 39.93 -6.39
CA ASP A 46 3.37 39.65 -5.38
C ASP A 46 3.44 38.19 -4.87
N SER A 47 4.10 37.30 -5.62
CA SER A 47 4.35 35.91 -5.22
C SER A 47 5.56 35.74 -4.31
N LEU A 48 6.27 36.81 -3.93
CA LEU A 48 7.38 36.70 -2.98
C LEU A 48 6.87 36.15 -1.65
N ARG A 49 7.64 35.21 -1.07
CA ARG A 49 7.29 34.53 0.17
C ARG A 49 8.29 34.81 1.28
N GLN A 50 7.88 34.52 2.50
CA GLN A 50 8.80 34.45 3.62
C GLN A 50 9.96 33.49 3.28
N TYR A 51 11.17 33.88 3.68
CA TYR A 51 12.44 33.18 3.43
C TYR A 51 12.98 33.25 1.99
N ASP A 52 12.29 33.94 1.06
CA ASP A 52 12.88 34.21 -0.25
C ASP A 52 14.08 35.14 -0.13
N VAL A 53 15.16 34.84 -0.86
CA VAL A 53 16.37 35.66 -0.85
C VAL A 53 16.33 36.71 -1.96
N LEU A 54 16.53 37.97 -1.60
CA LEU A 54 16.66 39.10 -2.52
C LEU A 54 18.08 39.66 -2.44
N PHE A 55 18.48 40.36 -3.50
CA PHE A 55 19.78 41.02 -3.59
C PHE A 55 19.59 42.53 -3.73
N LEU A 56 20.17 43.28 -2.81
CA LEU A 56 20.24 44.74 -2.83
C LEU A 56 21.51 45.15 -3.55
N VAL A 57 21.37 46.03 -4.53
CA VAL A 57 22.47 46.53 -5.35
C VAL A 57 22.55 48.05 -5.24
N ALA A 58 23.75 48.54 -4.99
CA ALA A 58 24.06 49.96 -5.02
C ALA A 58 24.79 50.24 -6.34
N ILE A 59 24.18 51.08 -7.18
CA ILE A 59 24.70 51.46 -8.49
C ILE A 59 24.95 52.97 -8.52
N ILE A 60 26.19 53.37 -8.81
CA ILE A 60 26.56 54.75 -9.07
C ILE A 60 26.89 54.85 -10.55
N ALA A 61 26.08 55.62 -11.29
CA ALA A 61 26.24 55.75 -12.73
C ALA A 61 27.68 56.17 -13.10
N PRO A 62 28.38 55.41 -13.96
CA PRO A 62 29.74 55.74 -14.37
C PRO A 62 29.73 57.00 -15.26
N LEU A 63 30.85 57.73 -15.28
CA LEU A 63 31.01 58.95 -16.08
C LEU A 63 30.78 58.74 -17.58
N GLN A 64 31.01 57.52 -18.08
CA GLN A 64 30.71 57.12 -19.46
C GLN A 64 29.87 55.85 -19.46
N PRO A 65 28.66 55.87 -20.04
CA PRO A 65 27.82 54.68 -20.12
C PRO A 65 28.46 53.65 -21.06
N TYR A 66 28.49 52.39 -20.62
CA TYR A 66 28.96 51.30 -21.46
C TYR A 66 27.93 51.00 -22.58
N THR A 67 28.36 51.14 -23.84
CA THR A 67 27.51 50.93 -25.02
C THR A 67 27.82 49.63 -25.78
N GLY A 68 28.80 48.86 -25.32
CA GLY A 68 29.15 47.55 -25.90
C GLY A 68 28.18 46.45 -25.50
N ARG A 69 28.30 45.25 -26.11
CA ARG A 69 27.53 44.09 -25.66
C ARG A 69 28.15 43.55 -24.39
N ILE A 70 27.32 43.03 -23.48
CA ILE A 70 27.79 42.39 -22.23
C ILE A 70 28.80 41.25 -22.52
N GLN A 71 28.66 40.59 -23.66
CA GLN A 71 29.55 39.52 -24.15
C GLN A 71 30.96 40.01 -24.53
N ASP A 72 31.12 41.32 -24.77
CA ASP A 72 32.39 41.94 -25.17
C ASP A 72 33.22 42.36 -23.94
N LEU A 73 32.81 41.96 -22.73
CA LEU A 73 33.58 42.15 -21.51
C LEU A 73 34.63 41.04 -21.41
N GLU A 74 35.90 41.43 -21.50
CA GLU A 74 37.04 40.50 -21.48
C GLU A 74 37.22 39.78 -20.15
N THR A 75 36.80 40.40 -19.03
CA THR A 75 36.88 39.83 -17.67
C THR A 75 35.59 40.08 -16.88
N LEU A 76 35.25 39.16 -15.96
CA LEU A 76 34.11 39.30 -15.04
C LEU A 76 34.25 40.53 -14.12
N GLU A 77 35.48 40.91 -13.78
CA GLU A 77 35.81 42.08 -12.94
C GLU A 77 35.51 43.41 -13.63
N ALA A 78 35.47 43.44 -14.97
CA ALA A 78 35.12 44.64 -15.72
C ALA A 78 33.63 44.98 -15.64
N PHE A 79 32.77 44.03 -15.25
CA PHE A 79 31.32 44.25 -15.21
C PHE A 79 30.92 45.25 -14.10
N PRO A 80 31.29 45.05 -12.81
CA PRO A 80 30.97 46.03 -11.77
C PRO A 80 31.48 47.43 -12.08
N GLU A 81 32.71 47.57 -12.58
CA GLU A 81 33.29 48.87 -12.91
C GLU A 81 32.55 49.59 -14.04
N LYS A 82 32.25 48.88 -15.14
CA LYS A 82 31.61 49.48 -16.31
C LYS A 82 30.13 49.81 -16.12
N PHE A 83 29.45 49.10 -15.22
CA PHE A 83 28.06 49.36 -14.89
C PHE A 83 27.90 50.16 -13.59
N GLY A 84 29.00 50.49 -12.91
CA GLY A 84 29.00 51.32 -11.72
C GLY A 84 28.44 50.63 -10.47
N ILE A 85 28.55 49.31 -10.37
CA ILE A 85 28.08 48.54 -9.21
C ILE A 85 29.09 48.70 -8.08
N VAL A 86 28.69 49.37 -7.00
CA VAL A 86 29.56 49.67 -5.86
C VAL A 86 29.27 48.78 -4.65
N GLY A 87 28.10 48.16 -4.59
CA GLY A 87 27.71 47.31 -3.47
C GLY A 87 26.68 46.26 -3.87
N LEU A 88 26.80 45.08 -3.26
CA LEU A 88 25.85 43.97 -3.37
C LEU A 88 25.64 43.36 -1.98
N ARG A 89 24.40 43.28 -1.51
CA ARG A 89 24.05 42.63 -0.24
C ARG A 89 22.88 41.67 -0.44
N GLY A 90 22.93 40.53 0.25
CA GLY A 90 21.80 39.61 0.33
C GLY A 90 20.87 40.00 1.47
N CYS A 91 19.58 39.80 1.27
CA CYS A 91 18.57 39.92 2.31
C CYS A 91 17.51 38.82 2.14
N GLU A 92 16.79 38.50 3.20
CA GLU A 92 15.77 37.47 3.23
C GLU A 92 14.41 38.07 3.57
N VAL A 93 13.40 37.76 2.78
CA VAL A 93 12.05 38.31 2.96
C VAL A 93 11.45 37.77 4.25
N LEU A 94 11.00 38.67 5.11
CA LEU A 94 10.21 38.36 6.30
C LEU A 94 8.72 38.37 5.95
N GLU A 95 8.28 39.47 5.33
CA GLU A 95 6.91 39.67 4.87
C GLU A 95 6.84 40.74 3.77
N VAL A 96 5.78 40.70 2.97
CA VAL A 96 5.50 41.70 1.93
C VAL A 96 4.15 42.34 2.24
N LEU A 97 4.10 43.67 2.23
CA LEU A 97 2.94 44.49 2.52
C LEU A 97 2.47 45.22 1.26
N ASP A 98 1.16 45.34 1.09
CA ASP A 98 0.56 46.20 0.06
C ASP A 98 0.50 47.69 0.49
N GLU A 99 -0.11 48.55 -0.33
CA GLU A 99 -0.18 49.99 -0.07
C GLU A 99 -1.01 50.32 1.18
N ASP A 100 -1.96 49.46 1.55
CA ASP A 100 -2.78 49.60 2.75
C ASP A 100 -2.10 49.02 4.01
N GLY A 101 -0.87 48.49 3.87
CA GLY A 101 -0.12 47.87 4.96
C GLY A 101 -0.61 46.46 5.33
N VAL A 102 -1.31 45.79 4.42
CA VAL A 102 -1.78 44.41 4.62
C VAL A 102 -0.73 43.43 4.09
N VAL A 103 -0.46 42.38 4.87
CA VAL A 103 0.49 41.32 4.49
C VAL A 103 -0.09 40.51 3.31
N ILE A 104 0.67 40.44 2.21
CA ILE A 104 0.33 39.67 1.01
C ILE A 104 1.17 38.39 0.87
N SER A 105 2.30 38.29 1.58
CA SER A 105 3.20 37.14 1.50
C SER A 105 2.67 35.87 2.19
N ASP A 106 1.70 36.02 3.09
CA ASP A 106 1.10 34.93 3.89
C ASP A 106 -0.44 35.05 3.86
N THR A 107 -1.01 35.03 2.65
CA THR A 107 -2.46 35.15 2.46
C THR A 107 -3.17 33.89 2.92
N ASN A 108 -4.24 34.06 3.70
CA ASN A 108 -5.14 32.98 4.06
C ASN A 108 -5.75 32.37 2.77
N PRO A 109 -5.51 31.07 2.47
CA PRO A 109 -6.04 30.45 1.26
C PRO A 109 -7.57 30.50 1.16
N PHE A 110 -8.26 30.67 2.28
CA PHE A 110 -9.73 30.77 2.34
C PHE A 110 -10.26 32.19 2.04
N GLU A 111 -9.39 33.21 2.09
CA GLU A 111 -9.74 34.61 1.79
C GLU A 111 -8.65 35.25 0.90
N PRO A 112 -8.49 34.80 -0.36
CA PRO A 112 -7.52 35.38 -1.27
C PRO A 112 -7.88 36.85 -1.52
N ARG A 113 -7.01 37.75 -1.05
CA ARG A 113 -7.09 39.19 -1.35
C ARG A 113 -6.19 39.52 -2.52
N VAL A 114 -6.71 40.35 -3.42
CA VAL A 114 -5.88 41.00 -4.43
C VAL A 114 -5.11 42.13 -3.73
N PRO A 115 -3.78 42.19 -3.87
CA PRO A 115 -2.98 43.28 -3.32
C PRO A 115 -3.51 44.63 -3.81
N MET A 116 -3.72 45.57 -2.89
CA MET A 116 -4.24 46.89 -3.21
C MET A 116 -3.09 47.86 -3.52
N GLY A 117 -3.34 48.77 -4.47
CA GLY A 117 -2.40 49.84 -4.78
C GLY A 117 -1.16 49.40 -5.58
N THR A 118 -0.23 50.35 -5.78
CA THR A 118 0.98 50.16 -6.59
C THR A 118 2.27 50.18 -5.78
N ALA A 119 2.23 50.60 -4.52
CA ALA A 119 3.37 50.46 -3.63
C ALA A 119 3.43 49.05 -3.02
N ARG A 120 4.65 48.53 -2.83
CA ARG A 120 4.92 47.36 -1.99
C ARG A 120 6.00 47.70 -0.99
N THR A 121 5.77 47.32 0.26
CA THR A 121 6.77 47.42 1.32
C THR A 121 7.24 46.02 1.68
N ILE A 122 8.50 45.71 1.43
CA ILE A 122 9.10 44.40 1.70
C ILE A 122 9.92 44.54 2.97
N ARG A 123 9.52 43.84 4.03
CA ARG A 123 10.32 43.71 5.25
C ARG A 123 11.29 42.57 5.08
N VAL A 124 12.57 42.82 5.34
CA VAL A 124 13.65 41.87 5.11
C VAL A 124 14.59 41.76 6.31
N LEU A 125 15.24 40.60 6.41
CA LEU A 125 16.35 40.32 7.30
C LEU A 125 17.67 40.45 6.53
N LEU A 126 18.57 41.30 7.04
CA LEU A 126 19.95 41.41 6.55
C LEU A 126 20.84 40.38 7.26
N ASP A 127 21.98 40.00 6.65
CA ASP A 127 22.97 39.17 7.34
C ASP A 127 23.66 39.99 8.45
N PRO A 128 23.53 39.62 9.74
CA PRO A 128 24.10 40.39 10.83
C PRO A 128 25.63 40.46 10.81
N ASN A 129 26.30 39.41 10.32
CA ASN A 129 27.77 39.39 10.22
C ASN A 129 28.22 40.39 9.16
N GLN A 130 27.54 40.41 8.03
CA GLN A 130 27.83 41.36 6.96
C GLN A 130 27.55 42.80 7.42
N TYR A 131 26.45 43.02 8.15
CA TYR A 131 26.13 44.32 8.73
C TYR A 131 27.22 44.82 9.69
N ALA A 132 27.69 43.98 10.61
CA ALA A 132 28.75 44.34 11.54
C ALA A 132 30.08 44.68 10.82
N GLN A 133 30.42 43.93 9.75
CA GLN A 133 31.58 44.24 8.92
C GLN A 133 31.43 45.56 8.18
N ASP A 134 30.23 45.86 7.65
CA ASP A 134 29.96 47.09 6.94
C ASP A 134 30.06 48.32 7.85
N ILE A 135 29.54 48.23 9.07
CA ILE A 135 29.66 49.30 10.07
C ILE A 135 31.13 49.52 10.45
N SER A 136 31.88 48.45 10.71
CA SER A 136 33.31 48.55 11.02
C SER A 136 34.09 49.22 9.88
N ARG A 137 33.77 48.85 8.64
CA ARG A 137 34.38 49.44 7.44
C ARG A 137 34.00 50.91 7.26
N MET A 138 32.76 51.27 7.54
CA MET A 138 32.30 52.67 7.50
C MET A 138 33.05 53.55 8.51
N GLU A 139 33.31 53.03 9.71
CA GLU A 139 34.11 53.72 10.73
C GLU A 139 35.58 53.88 10.31
N GLU A 140 36.17 52.85 9.67
CA GLU A 140 37.57 52.88 9.21
C GLU A 140 37.78 53.80 7.99
N GLU A 141 36.89 53.72 6.99
CA GLU A 141 37.00 54.45 5.72
C GLU A 141 36.34 55.85 5.78
N GLY A 142 35.54 56.13 6.82
CA GLY A 142 34.89 57.43 7.03
C GLY A 142 33.63 57.67 6.17
N PHE A 143 32.93 56.60 5.77
CA PHE A 143 31.65 56.71 5.04
C PHE A 143 30.48 56.83 6.02
N GLU A 144 29.58 57.79 5.82
CA GLU A 144 28.45 58.05 6.75
C GLU A 144 27.22 57.14 6.53
N ASP A 145 26.92 56.71 5.29
CA ASP A 145 25.69 55.92 5.02
C ASP A 145 25.81 55.00 3.80
N PHE A 146 26.41 53.81 3.95
CA PHE A 146 26.49 52.81 2.88
C PHE A 146 25.12 52.27 2.47
N TYR A 147 24.23 52.08 3.45
CA TYR A 147 22.92 51.44 3.24
C TYR A 147 21.95 52.36 2.50
N GLY A 148 22.12 53.68 2.57
CA GLY A 148 21.38 54.66 1.78
C GLY A 148 21.65 54.62 0.26
N TYR A 149 22.71 53.96 -0.21
CA TYR A 149 23.04 53.89 -1.64
C TYR A 149 22.33 52.77 -2.40
N PHE A 150 21.58 51.89 -1.74
CA PHE A 150 20.83 50.84 -2.42
C PHE A 150 19.69 51.43 -3.24
N ASN A 151 19.77 51.25 -4.56
CA ASN A 151 18.81 51.80 -5.52
C ASN A 151 18.21 50.74 -6.45
N LEU A 152 18.64 49.48 -6.33
CA LEU A 152 18.09 48.36 -7.11
C LEU A 152 17.93 47.13 -6.21
N VAL A 153 16.77 46.49 -6.29
CA VAL A 153 16.50 45.18 -5.67
C VAL A 153 16.30 44.14 -6.75
N ILE A 154 16.97 43.00 -6.62
CA ILE A 154 16.93 41.89 -7.58
C ILE A 154 16.36 40.66 -6.88
N ARG A 155 15.28 40.11 -7.45
CA ARG A 155 14.79 38.77 -7.12
C ARG A 155 15.42 37.72 -8.02
N ARG A 156 15.50 36.49 -7.51
CA ARG A 156 15.85 35.29 -8.29
C ARG A 156 14.61 34.43 -8.51
N HIS A 157 14.69 33.48 -9.43
CA HIS A 157 13.65 32.47 -9.57
C HIS A 157 13.60 31.59 -8.32
N ALA A 158 12.42 31.43 -7.70
CA ALA A 158 12.24 30.70 -6.45
C ALA A 158 12.85 29.28 -6.46
N LYS A 159 12.68 28.53 -7.58
CA LYS A 159 13.26 27.18 -7.75
C LYS A 159 14.79 27.14 -7.63
N GLN A 160 15.49 28.24 -7.92
CA GLN A 160 16.95 28.35 -7.89
C GLN A 160 17.47 29.10 -6.65
N ASN A 161 16.58 29.51 -5.74
CA ASN A 161 16.87 30.46 -4.67
C ASN A 161 16.94 29.82 -3.28
N ASN A 162 17.25 28.52 -3.19
CA ASN A 162 17.17 27.74 -1.95
C ASN A 162 18.49 27.63 -1.19
N PHE A 163 19.57 28.20 -1.72
CA PHE A 163 20.93 28.03 -1.19
C PHE A 163 21.07 28.49 0.27
N LYS A 164 20.44 29.62 0.66
CA LYS A 164 20.52 30.13 2.04
C LYS A 164 19.88 29.17 3.03
N ALA A 165 18.73 28.58 2.69
CA ALA A 165 18.05 27.61 3.54
C ALA A 165 18.92 26.35 3.75
N VAL A 166 19.52 25.81 2.68
CA VAL A 166 20.44 24.67 2.77
C VAL A 166 21.66 25.01 3.63
N LEU A 167 22.28 26.18 3.42
CA LEU A 167 23.43 26.64 4.20
C LEU A 167 23.08 26.84 5.68
N SER A 168 21.89 27.37 5.97
CA SER A 168 21.39 27.53 7.34
C SER A 168 21.23 26.18 8.03
N THR A 169 20.69 25.19 7.32
CA THR A 169 20.58 23.81 7.79
C THR A 169 21.96 23.20 8.08
N ILE A 170 22.93 23.35 7.16
CA ILE A 170 24.30 22.87 7.37
C ILE A 170 24.93 23.54 8.58
N ARG A 171 24.80 24.86 8.71
CA ARG A 171 25.32 25.62 9.86
C ARG A 171 24.70 25.14 11.17
N THR A 172 23.38 24.90 11.18
CA THR A 172 22.67 24.39 12.36
C THR A 172 23.21 23.02 12.77
N LEU A 173 23.44 22.12 11.80
CA LEU A 173 24.05 20.81 12.05
C LEU A 173 25.48 20.90 12.59
N MET A 174 26.27 21.87 12.11
CA MET A 174 27.63 22.07 12.61
C MET A 174 27.67 22.66 14.02
N ASN A 175 26.72 23.55 14.34
CA ASN A 175 26.65 24.21 15.65
C ASN A 175 26.01 23.33 16.74
N ARG A 176 25.18 22.36 16.34
CA ARG A 176 24.54 21.38 17.22
C ARG A 176 25.01 19.97 16.82
N PRO A 177 26.23 19.57 17.20
CA PRO A 177 26.73 18.23 16.88
C PRO A 177 25.84 17.12 17.46
N GLU A 178 25.10 17.40 18.54
CA GLU A 178 24.06 16.53 19.07
C GLU A 178 22.93 16.23 18.07
N ASP A 179 22.71 17.06 17.06
CA ASP A 179 21.70 16.85 16.00
C ASP A 179 22.27 16.15 14.75
N ALA A 180 23.58 15.86 14.74
CA ALA A 180 24.33 15.32 13.59
C ALA A 180 24.85 13.89 13.83
N ILE A 181 24.14 13.09 14.63
CA ILE A 181 24.54 11.71 14.94
C ILE A 181 23.98 10.74 13.89
N VAL A 182 24.89 10.17 13.10
CA VAL A 182 24.62 9.11 12.11
C VAL A 182 24.60 7.75 12.81
N PRO A 183 23.82 6.76 12.33
CA PRO A 183 23.89 5.41 12.88
C PRO A 183 25.33 4.88 12.93
N THR A 184 25.69 4.20 14.02
CA THR A 184 27.06 3.69 14.25
C THR A 184 27.52 2.73 13.16
N TRP A 185 26.59 1.95 12.59
CA TRP A 185 26.86 1.04 11.49
C TRP A 185 27.12 1.75 10.15
N LEU A 186 26.82 3.05 10.03
CA LEU A 186 27.04 3.86 8.83
C LEU A 186 28.16 4.90 9.00
N HIS A 187 28.45 5.32 10.23
CA HIS A 187 29.37 6.41 10.55
C HIS A 187 30.74 6.28 9.84
N ASP A 188 31.45 5.18 10.03
CA ASP A 188 32.80 5.00 9.46
C ASP A 188 32.76 4.91 7.93
N LEU A 189 31.73 4.24 7.40
CA LEU A 189 31.52 4.11 5.95
C LEU A 189 31.20 5.46 5.31
N PHE A 190 30.39 6.29 5.98
CA PHE A 190 30.05 7.64 5.53
C PHE A 190 31.28 8.54 5.46
N LEU A 191 32.19 8.42 6.43
CA LEU A 191 33.47 9.13 6.43
C LEU A 191 34.49 8.57 5.42
N GLY A 192 34.19 7.42 4.80
CA GLY A 192 35.04 6.77 3.81
C GLY A 192 36.17 5.91 4.41
N TYR A 193 36.08 5.56 5.69
CA TYR A 193 37.03 4.67 6.37
C TYR A 193 36.45 3.26 6.57
N GLY A 194 37.31 2.29 6.91
CA GLY A 194 36.88 0.93 7.28
C GLY A 194 36.57 0.00 6.10
N ASP A 195 35.84 -1.08 6.38
CA ASP A 195 35.45 -2.08 5.38
C ASP A 195 34.16 -1.64 4.66
N PRO A 196 34.14 -1.53 3.32
CA PRO A 196 32.96 -1.10 2.56
C PRO A 196 31.76 -2.05 2.69
N ALA A 197 31.96 -3.29 3.13
CA ALA A 197 30.90 -4.26 3.35
C ALA A 197 30.40 -4.30 4.80
N SER A 198 30.94 -3.46 5.71
CA SER A 198 30.57 -3.44 7.14
C SER A 198 29.08 -3.14 7.41
N SER A 199 28.47 -2.28 6.60
CA SER A 199 27.06 -1.88 6.72
C SER A 199 26.07 -2.80 6.00
N GLN A 200 26.52 -3.90 5.40
CA GLN A 200 25.64 -4.86 4.73
C GLN A 200 24.91 -5.72 5.77
N PHE A 201 23.62 -6.00 5.52
CA PHE A 201 22.74 -6.66 6.50
C PHE A 201 23.30 -7.96 7.10
N PHE A 202 23.99 -8.78 6.31
CA PHE A 202 24.54 -10.06 6.79
C PHE A 202 25.73 -9.93 7.76
N ARG A 203 26.26 -8.71 7.94
CA ARG A 203 27.29 -8.41 8.95
C ARG A 203 26.71 -7.68 10.16
N LEU A 204 25.45 -7.26 10.10
CA LEU A 204 24.80 -6.55 11.19
C LEU A 204 24.14 -7.52 12.16
N PRO A 205 24.25 -7.28 13.48
CA PRO A 205 23.61 -8.13 14.49
C PRO A 205 22.08 -8.05 14.46
N SER A 206 21.54 -7.00 13.84
CA SER A 206 20.10 -6.75 13.68
C SER A 206 19.46 -7.45 12.48
N ARG A 207 20.18 -8.33 11.78
CA ARG A 207 19.67 -9.09 10.63
C ARG A 207 18.41 -9.88 10.98
N LEU A 208 17.48 -9.94 10.03
CA LEU A 208 16.27 -10.73 10.09
C LEU A 208 16.46 -12.08 9.38
N TYR A 209 16.13 -13.18 10.05
CA TYR A 209 16.22 -14.51 9.44
C TYR A 209 14.93 -14.92 8.72
N ARG A 210 13.83 -14.22 8.96
CA ARG A 210 12.51 -14.51 8.38
C ARG A 210 11.96 -13.23 7.76
N LEU A 211 11.68 -13.26 6.47
CA LEU A 211 11.24 -12.13 5.66
C LEU A 211 9.92 -12.47 4.96
N ASP A 212 8.88 -11.66 5.14
CA ASP A 212 7.62 -11.80 4.40
C ASP A 212 7.68 -11.01 3.10
N LEU A 213 7.85 -11.73 1.99
CA LEU A 213 7.93 -11.15 0.64
C LEU A 213 6.55 -11.00 -0.01
N ARG A 214 5.46 -11.34 0.68
CA ARG A 214 4.08 -11.08 0.22
C ARG A 214 3.87 -11.55 -1.23
N ASP A 215 3.23 -10.72 -2.04
CA ASP A 215 2.90 -10.94 -3.45
C ASP A 215 4.03 -10.56 -4.43
N THR A 216 5.28 -10.50 -3.96
CA THR A 216 6.45 -10.21 -4.82
C THR A 216 6.57 -11.23 -5.97
N PHE A 217 6.12 -12.48 -5.76
CA PHE A 217 6.16 -13.53 -6.77
C PHE A 217 4.77 -13.80 -7.35
N ILE A 218 4.69 -13.73 -8.68
CA ILE A 218 3.46 -13.98 -9.45
C ILE A 218 3.10 -15.49 -9.50
N ASP A 219 4.11 -16.35 -9.69
CA ASP A 219 3.94 -17.79 -9.86
C ASP A 219 5.11 -18.58 -9.20
N LEU A 220 4.96 -19.91 -9.08
CA LEU A 220 5.97 -20.77 -8.45
C LEU A 220 7.28 -20.76 -9.25
N GLN A 221 7.16 -20.62 -10.55
CA GLN A 221 8.29 -20.58 -11.47
C GLN A 221 9.11 -19.30 -11.25
N HIS A 222 8.45 -18.17 -10.98
CA HIS A 222 9.06 -16.89 -10.63
C HIS A 222 9.86 -17.02 -9.34
N LEU A 223 9.30 -17.66 -8.30
CA LEU A 223 10.03 -17.93 -7.05
C LEU A 223 11.31 -18.74 -7.31
N MET A 224 11.24 -19.78 -8.14
CA MET A 224 12.40 -20.60 -8.49
C MET A 224 13.44 -19.84 -9.32
N GLU A 225 12.99 -19.00 -10.26
CA GLU A 225 13.87 -18.17 -11.08
C GLU A 225 14.56 -17.09 -10.27
N ALA A 226 13.87 -16.50 -9.29
CA ALA A 226 14.41 -15.50 -8.39
C ALA A 226 15.54 -16.03 -7.49
N PHE A 227 15.53 -17.34 -7.21
CA PHE A 227 16.50 -18.03 -6.37
C PHE A 227 17.21 -19.17 -7.13
N PRO A 228 18.04 -18.85 -8.14
CA PRO A 228 18.66 -19.87 -8.97
C PRO A 228 19.69 -20.69 -8.15
N PRO A 229 19.59 -22.03 -8.12
CA PRO A 229 20.54 -22.88 -7.38
C PRO A 229 21.92 -22.90 -8.04
N VAL A 230 22.98 -23.04 -7.23
CA VAL A 230 24.41 -23.00 -7.65
C VAL A 230 24.75 -23.93 -8.83
N SER A 231 23.98 -25.00 -9.07
CA SER A 231 24.21 -25.96 -10.16
C SER A 231 23.96 -25.44 -11.58
N SER A 232 23.42 -24.22 -11.76
CA SER A 232 23.01 -23.71 -13.08
C SER A 232 23.85 -22.55 -13.65
N SER A 233 24.90 -22.07 -12.97
CA SER A 233 25.71 -20.94 -13.46
C SER A 233 27.17 -21.30 -13.72
N SER A 234 27.68 -20.98 -14.91
CA SER A 234 29.09 -21.09 -15.32
C SER A 234 30.02 -20.01 -14.72
N SER A 235 29.61 -19.32 -13.66
CA SER A 235 30.46 -18.35 -12.92
C SER A 235 30.16 -18.37 -11.41
N PRO A 236 31.12 -18.76 -10.55
CA PRO A 236 30.92 -18.92 -9.10
C PRO A 236 30.68 -17.61 -8.33
N SER A 237 30.82 -16.45 -8.97
CA SER A 237 30.64 -15.12 -8.36
C SER A 237 29.19 -14.61 -8.36
N LYS A 238 28.24 -15.31 -8.98
CA LYS A 238 26.84 -14.85 -9.14
C LYS A 238 25.78 -15.72 -8.45
N ALA A 239 26.11 -16.91 -7.96
CA ALA A 239 25.13 -17.80 -7.32
C ALA A 239 25.23 -17.75 -5.79
N PHE A 240 24.21 -17.20 -5.13
CA PHE A 240 24.15 -17.01 -3.68
C PHE A 240 23.26 -18.03 -2.94
N VAL A 241 22.49 -18.85 -3.67
CA VAL A 241 21.53 -19.80 -3.09
C VAL A 241 22.03 -21.23 -3.22
N LYS A 242 22.42 -21.83 -2.09
CA LYS A 242 22.86 -23.23 -2.04
C LYS A 242 21.71 -24.20 -2.30
N LYS A 243 20.54 -23.92 -1.73
CA LYS A 243 19.33 -24.75 -1.86
C LYS A 243 18.08 -23.94 -1.55
N VAL A 244 17.00 -24.21 -2.29
CA VAL A 244 15.64 -23.76 -1.95
C VAL A 244 14.85 -24.96 -1.43
N LEU A 245 14.29 -24.85 -0.23
CA LEU A 245 13.39 -25.80 0.39
C LEU A 245 11.98 -25.22 0.33
N LEU A 246 11.00 -26.02 -0.10
CA LEU A 246 9.61 -25.62 -0.15
C LEU A 246 8.82 -26.34 0.95
N ASP A 247 7.78 -25.70 1.46
CA ASP A 247 6.81 -26.37 2.34
C ASP A 247 5.99 -27.43 1.59
N GLU A 248 5.23 -28.25 2.34
CA GLU A 248 4.41 -29.32 1.77
C GLU A 248 3.37 -28.82 0.76
N HIS A 249 2.83 -27.61 0.98
CA HIS A 249 1.81 -27.01 0.13
C HIS A 249 2.39 -26.61 -1.23
N LEU A 250 3.50 -25.88 -1.23
CA LEU A 250 4.26 -25.49 -2.40
C LEU A 250 4.83 -26.71 -3.15
N GLU A 251 5.28 -27.74 -2.44
CA GLU A 251 5.68 -29.01 -3.05
C GLU A 251 4.52 -29.72 -3.76
N SER A 252 3.33 -29.72 -3.18
CA SER A 252 2.11 -30.28 -3.77
C SER A 252 1.73 -29.53 -5.06
N LEU A 253 1.78 -28.19 -5.03
CA LEU A 253 1.57 -27.33 -6.19
C LEU A 253 2.61 -27.58 -7.30
N MET A 254 3.89 -27.77 -6.92
CA MET A 254 4.97 -28.14 -7.84
C MET A 254 4.73 -29.51 -8.50
N LYS A 255 4.22 -30.49 -7.74
CA LYS A 255 3.91 -31.83 -8.27
C LYS A 255 2.70 -31.79 -9.23
N LYS A 256 1.66 -30.99 -8.91
CA LYS A 256 0.48 -30.78 -9.78
C LYS A 256 0.87 -30.15 -11.12
N THR A 257 1.67 -29.09 -11.09
CA THR A 257 2.17 -28.39 -12.30
C THR A 257 3.05 -29.30 -13.18
N LYS A 258 3.98 -30.06 -12.59
CA LYS A 258 4.79 -31.05 -13.34
C LYS A 258 3.96 -32.17 -13.97
N LYS A 259 2.92 -32.65 -13.27
CA LYS A 259 2.02 -33.70 -13.79
C LYS A 259 1.17 -33.20 -14.98
N LYS A 260 0.69 -31.95 -14.96
CA LYS A 260 -0.06 -31.33 -16.09
C LYS A 260 0.86 -31.07 -17.29
N LYS A 261 2.08 -30.55 -17.08
CA LYS A 261 3.08 -30.32 -18.14
C LYS A 261 3.49 -31.62 -18.85
N LYS A 262 3.70 -32.70 -18.08
CA LYS A 262 3.97 -34.04 -18.64
C LYS A 262 2.80 -34.58 -19.45
N ARG A 263 1.55 -34.27 -19.07
CA ARG A 263 0.32 -34.66 -19.78
C ARG A 263 0.20 -33.93 -21.12
N GLN A 264 0.39 -32.62 -21.14
CA GLN A 264 0.40 -31.80 -22.36
C GLN A 264 1.55 -32.18 -23.31
N GLU A 265 2.71 -32.56 -22.79
CA GLU A 265 3.85 -33.00 -23.60
C GLU A 265 3.60 -34.40 -24.20
N THR A 266 2.95 -35.32 -23.47
CA THR A 266 2.52 -36.61 -24.03
C THR A 266 1.39 -36.48 -25.06
N GLU A 267 0.45 -35.53 -24.89
CA GLU A 267 -0.60 -35.27 -25.87
C GLU A 267 -0.03 -34.63 -27.15
N ARG A 268 0.96 -33.73 -27.04
CA ARG A 268 1.68 -33.18 -28.20
C ARG A 268 2.49 -34.21 -28.98
N VAL A 269 3.07 -35.22 -28.32
CA VAL A 269 3.82 -36.29 -28.98
C VAL A 269 2.90 -37.24 -29.74
N LEU A 270 1.68 -37.49 -29.23
CA LEU A 270 0.67 -38.31 -29.93
C LEU A 270 0.13 -37.64 -31.21
N CYS A 271 0.08 -36.30 -31.28
CA CYS A 271 -0.36 -35.58 -32.49
C CYS A 271 0.69 -35.49 -33.61
N VAL A 272 1.97 -35.81 -33.35
CA VAL A 272 3.06 -35.68 -34.35
C VAL A 272 3.30 -36.99 -35.12
N GLU A 273 2.78 -38.14 -34.66
CA GLU A 273 3.01 -39.44 -35.30
C GLU A 273 2.07 -39.75 -36.49
N ASP A 274 0.99 -38.98 -36.70
CA ASP A 274 0.03 -39.21 -37.80
C ASP A 274 0.32 -38.45 -39.11
N GLY A 275 1.43 -37.72 -39.19
CA GLY A 275 1.76 -36.84 -40.34
C GLY A 275 2.97 -37.27 -41.19
N LYS A 276 3.04 -38.51 -41.71
CA LYS A 276 4.07 -38.89 -42.71
C LYS A 276 3.57 -39.86 -43.80
N ARG A 277 3.33 -39.32 -45.00
CA ARG A 277 3.37 -39.87 -46.39
C ARG A 277 2.67 -38.81 -47.27
N ASP A 278 3.10 -38.36 -48.44
CA ASP A 278 4.09 -38.74 -49.45
C ASP A 278 4.54 -37.47 -50.19
N ASN A 279 5.73 -37.52 -50.80
CA ASN A 279 6.36 -36.44 -51.57
C ASN A 279 6.26 -36.76 -53.07
N SER A 280 5.67 -35.87 -53.89
CA SER A 280 5.91 -35.76 -55.35
C SER A 280 5.27 -34.48 -55.92
N PRO A 281 5.94 -33.69 -56.79
CA PRO A 281 5.35 -32.48 -57.38
C PRO A 281 4.71 -32.77 -58.75
N PRO A 282 3.68 -31.99 -59.16
CA PRO A 282 3.84 -31.27 -60.43
C PRO A 282 3.18 -29.87 -60.49
N HIS A 283 3.58 -29.18 -61.56
CA HIS A 283 3.24 -27.86 -62.06
C HIS A 283 1.75 -27.44 -62.09
N GLY A 284 1.52 -26.14 -61.88
CA GLY A 284 1.00 -25.23 -62.92
C GLY A 284 -0.51 -25.06 -63.11
N ASP A 285 -0.95 -23.84 -62.78
CA ASP A 285 -1.99 -23.00 -63.44
C ASP A 285 -3.46 -23.02 -62.95
N ASN A 286 -3.92 -21.78 -62.69
CA ASN A 286 -5.26 -21.19 -62.56
C ASN A 286 -6.51 -22.08 -62.42
N THR A 287 -7.36 -21.80 -61.42
CA THR A 287 -8.62 -21.02 -61.57
C THR A 287 -9.43 -21.00 -60.27
N GLU A 288 -10.20 -19.92 -60.09
CA GLU A 288 -11.20 -19.70 -59.05
C GLU A 288 -12.30 -20.77 -59.11
N GLU A 289 -12.50 -21.52 -58.03
CA GLU A 289 -13.77 -22.12 -57.56
C GLU A 289 -13.45 -23.19 -56.50
N ASP A 290 -13.29 -22.81 -55.22
CA ASP A 290 -13.48 -23.77 -54.11
C ASP A 290 -13.66 -23.11 -52.73
N GLU A 291 -14.51 -22.09 -52.67
CA GLU A 291 -14.87 -21.39 -51.42
C GLU A 291 -16.17 -21.90 -50.76
N ARG A 292 -16.63 -23.12 -51.06
CA ARG A 292 -17.93 -23.61 -50.53
C ARG A 292 -17.99 -24.94 -49.79
N GLU A 293 -16.85 -25.55 -49.45
CA GLU A 293 -16.81 -26.72 -48.56
C GLU A 293 -15.91 -26.59 -47.31
N ARG A 294 -15.56 -25.37 -46.90
CA ARG A 294 -14.84 -25.12 -45.62
C ARG A 294 -15.70 -24.69 -44.43
N ARG A 295 -17.04 -24.70 -44.55
CA ARG A 295 -17.95 -24.34 -43.45
C ARG A 295 -18.70 -25.56 -42.93
N LYS A 296 -18.01 -26.45 -42.21
CA LYS A 296 -18.62 -27.46 -41.32
C LYS A 296 -17.63 -28.18 -40.37
N GLY A 297 -16.45 -27.60 -40.11
CA GLY A 297 -15.44 -28.17 -39.19
C GLY A 297 -15.08 -27.32 -37.95
N GLU A 298 -15.47 -26.05 -37.90
CA GLU A 298 -15.06 -25.11 -36.84
C GLU A 298 -16.08 -25.08 -35.68
N SER A 299 -16.14 -26.13 -34.86
CA SER A 299 -16.94 -26.07 -33.61
C SER A 299 -16.45 -26.93 -32.46
N LYS A 300 -15.28 -27.57 -32.61
CA LYS A 300 -14.65 -28.36 -31.54
C LYS A 300 -13.30 -27.81 -31.11
N GLU A 301 -12.45 -27.37 -32.03
CA GLU A 301 -11.14 -26.78 -31.70
C GLU A 301 -11.30 -25.41 -31.01
N ASP A 302 -12.17 -24.53 -31.51
CA ASP A 302 -12.40 -23.22 -30.87
C ASP A 302 -13.01 -23.32 -29.46
N ARG A 303 -13.80 -24.38 -29.20
CA ARG A 303 -14.41 -24.65 -27.87
C ARG A 303 -13.45 -25.32 -26.89
N GLU A 304 -12.42 -26.00 -27.40
CA GLU A 304 -11.34 -26.56 -26.59
C GLU A 304 -10.27 -25.50 -26.30
N GLU A 305 -10.03 -24.56 -27.22
CA GLU A 305 -9.17 -23.38 -27.00
C GLU A 305 -9.78 -22.39 -26.01
N GLU A 306 -11.07 -22.05 -26.10
CA GLU A 306 -11.75 -21.20 -25.09
C GLU A 306 -11.74 -21.84 -23.69
N LYS A 307 -11.95 -23.15 -23.58
CA LYS A 307 -11.85 -23.87 -22.29
C LYS A 307 -10.43 -23.95 -21.75
N GLU A 308 -9.43 -24.07 -22.63
CA GLU A 308 -8.02 -24.02 -22.21
C GLU A 308 -7.59 -22.62 -21.77
N GLU A 309 -8.18 -21.56 -22.33
CA GLU A 309 -7.95 -20.17 -21.88
C GLU A 309 -8.63 -19.89 -20.54
N ASP A 310 -9.90 -20.31 -20.36
CA ASP A 310 -10.63 -20.20 -19.09
C ASP A 310 -9.93 -21.01 -17.97
N GLU A 311 -9.44 -22.22 -18.25
CA GLU A 311 -8.66 -23.02 -17.28
C GLU A 311 -7.27 -22.42 -16.97
N LYS A 312 -6.66 -21.69 -17.92
CA LYS A 312 -5.39 -20.98 -17.70
C LYS A 312 -5.59 -19.72 -16.87
N GLU A 313 -6.70 -19.00 -17.05
CA GLU A 313 -7.07 -17.85 -16.24
C GLU A 313 -7.41 -18.25 -14.80
N GLU A 314 -8.24 -19.29 -14.59
CA GLU A 314 -8.53 -19.83 -13.25
C GLU A 314 -7.26 -20.32 -12.53
N MET A 315 -6.33 -20.97 -13.25
CA MET A 315 -5.07 -21.47 -12.67
C MET A 315 -4.05 -20.36 -12.38
N SER A 316 -4.03 -19.26 -13.15
CA SER A 316 -3.17 -18.10 -12.85
C SER A 316 -3.64 -17.35 -11.60
N SER A 317 -4.94 -17.39 -11.31
CA SER A 317 -5.53 -16.84 -10.09
C SER A 317 -5.15 -17.65 -8.84
N SER A 318 -4.89 -18.95 -8.99
CA SER A 318 -4.67 -19.88 -7.87
C SER A 318 -3.27 -19.80 -7.23
N PHE A 319 -2.26 -19.22 -7.88
CA PHE A 319 -0.89 -19.14 -7.33
C PHE A 319 -0.54 -17.78 -6.70
N ARG A 320 -1.39 -16.76 -6.71
CA ARG A 320 -1.06 -15.46 -6.07
C ARG A 320 -1.12 -15.56 -4.54
N VAL A 321 -0.26 -16.41 -3.98
CA VAL A 321 -0.18 -16.78 -2.58
C VAL A 321 1.06 -16.11 -2.01
N PRO A 322 0.91 -15.25 -0.99
CA PRO A 322 2.01 -14.62 -0.29
C PRO A 322 3.08 -15.60 0.19
N ILE A 323 4.35 -15.18 0.07
CA ILE A 323 5.52 -16.01 0.37
C ILE A 323 6.33 -15.42 1.52
N VAL A 324 6.64 -16.27 2.50
CA VAL A 324 7.65 -16.00 3.52
C VAL A 324 8.91 -16.80 3.20
N VAL A 325 10.05 -16.15 3.37
CA VAL A 325 11.37 -16.74 3.18
C VAL A 325 12.14 -16.74 4.49
N GLU A 326 12.67 -17.90 4.87
CA GLU A 326 13.68 -18.02 5.91
C GLU A 326 15.07 -18.19 5.30
N LEU A 327 16.01 -17.36 5.75
CA LEU A 327 17.40 -17.34 5.32
C LEU A 327 18.27 -18.07 6.36
N GLN A 328 19.04 -19.06 5.93
CA GLN A 328 20.03 -19.73 6.77
C GLN A 328 21.39 -19.66 6.09
N ASP A 329 22.42 -19.26 6.85
CA ASP A 329 23.78 -19.30 6.34
C ASP A 329 24.20 -20.77 6.12
N ALA A 330 24.70 -21.07 4.93
CA ALA A 330 25.24 -22.39 4.65
C ALA A 330 26.61 -22.50 5.33
N ASP A 331 26.68 -23.20 6.47
CA ASP A 331 27.91 -23.40 7.23
C ASP A 331 29.11 -23.69 6.32
N ALA A 332 30.17 -22.90 6.53
CA ALA A 332 31.49 -23.18 5.99
C ALA A 332 32.11 -24.32 6.80
N GLY A 333 31.92 -25.55 6.34
CA GLY A 333 32.80 -26.68 6.65
C GLY A 333 32.85 -27.11 8.11
N ASP A 334 32.09 -28.15 8.41
CA ASP A 334 32.45 -29.21 9.34
C ASP A 334 33.80 -29.82 8.90
N GLU A 335 34.92 -29.21 9.30
CA GLU A 335 36.26 -29.80 9.22
C GLU A 335 36.95 -29.66 10.59
N ASN A 336 37.24 -30.83 11.18
CA ASN A 336 37.91 -31.09 12.46
C ASN A 336 37.11 -30.88 13.74
N ASP A 337 36.16 -31.80 13.98
CA ASP A 337 35.90 -32.30 15.33
C ASP A 337 36.44 -33.74 15.46
N SER A 338 37.76 -33.86 15.60
CA SER A 338 38.36 -35.04 16.25
C SER A 338 39.72 -34.71 16.86
N ALA A 339 39.83 -35.06 18.15
CA ALA A 339 41.03 -35.09 18.98
C ALA A 339 41.51 -33.75 19.60
N VAL A 340 40.88 -33.36 20.71
CA VAL A 340 41.64 -33.00 21.93
C VAL A 340 40.92 -33.54 23.17
N GLN A 341 41.32 -34.72 23.63
CA GLN A 341 41.21 -35.12 25.03
C GLN A 341 42.59 -35.03 25.68
N THR A 342 42.58 -34.43 26.88
CA THR A 342 43.55 -34.56 27.98
C THR A 342 44.98 -34.04 27.78
N ALA A 343 45.32 -32.95 28.46
CA ALA A 343 46.32 -32.94 29.55
C ALA A 343 46.44 -31.53 30.15
N GLY A 344 46.32 -31.43 31.47
CA GLY A 344 46.63 -30.22 32.22
C GLY A 344 48.13 -29.96 32.36
N GLY A 345 48.50 -28.73 32.70
CA GLY A 345 49.87 -28.36 33.05
C GLY A 345 50.01 -26.87 33.29
N GLU A 346 50.33 -26.51 34.53
CA GLU A 346 50.53 -25.17 35.07
C GLU A 346 51.82 -24.47 34.57
N GLY A 347 51.78 -23.12 34.52
CA GLY A 347 52.84 -22.22 35.00
C GLY A 347 54.07 -21.91 34.12
N LYS A 348 54.25 -20.63 33.75
CA LYS A 348 55.32 -19.72 34.25
C LYS A 348 55.58 -18.51 33.34
N GLU A 349 55.79 -17.36 33.99
CA GLU A 349 56.35 -16.11 33.47
C GLU A 349 57.76 -16.25 32.86
N LYS A 350 58.06 -15.44 31.82
CA LYS A 350 59.11 -14.39 31.78
C LYS A 350 59.65 -14.16 30.36
N GLY A 351 59.86 -12.89 30.02
CA GLY A 351 61.03 -12.45 29.26
C GLY A 351 60.76 -11.58 28.01
N GLU A 352 60.98 -10.28 28.17
CA GLU A 352 61.22 -9.33 27.08
C GLU A 352 62.38 -9.77 26.17
N LYS A 353 62.29 -9.44 24.87
CA LYS A 353 63.41 -8.92 24.08
C LYS A 353 62.92 -8.27 22.78
N GLU A 354 63.10 -6.96 22.69
CA GLU A 354 63.08 -6.19 21.44
C GLU A 354 64.12 -6.70 20.44
N LYS A 355 63.73 -6.72 19.16
CA LYS A 355 64.64 -6.41 18.03
C LYS A 355 63.85 -5.96 16.79
N ASN A 356 64.07 -4.69 16.43
CA ASN A 356 63.72 -4.07 15.16
C ASN A 356 64.29 -4.81 13.94
N LYS A 357 63.47 -5.02 12.90
CA LYS A 357 63.67 -4.45 11.54
C LYS A 357 62.66 -4.94 10.49
N LYS A 358 62.06 -3.94 9.83
CA LYS A 358 61.80 -3.79 8.38
C LYS A 358 60.62 -4.52 7.73
N ASP A 359 59.69 -3.66 7.29
CA ASP A 359 59.07 -3.65 5.96
C ASP A 359 58.48 -4.98 5.47
N GLU A 360 57.36 -5.38 6.08
CA GLU A 360 56.43 -6.30 5.45
C GLU A 360 55.19 -5.51 5.01
N LYS A 361 55.02 -5.39 3.69
CA LYS A 361 53.76 -5.00 3.07
C LYS A 361 52.65 -5.87 3.66
N VAL A 362 51.81 -5.28 4.49
CA VAL A 362 50.52 -5.86 4.85
C VAL A 362 49.67 -5.82 3.58
N SER A 363 49.73 -6.88 2.80
CA SER A 363 48.67 -7.19 1.84
C SER A 363 47.42 -7.41 2.67
N VAL A 364 46.55 -6.40 2.69
CA VAL A 364 45.17 -6.53 3.14
C VAL A 364 44.56 -7.66 2.33
N SER A 365 44.45 -8.84 2.94
CA SER A 365 43.70 -9.94 2.38
C SER A 365 42.25 -9.47 2.26
N SER A 366 41.79 -9.30 1.02
CA SER A 366 40.43 -8.94 0.68
C SER A 366 39.44 -9.92 1.32
N SER A 367 38.84 -9.54 2.45
CA SER A 367 37.65 -10.16 2.99
C SER A 367 36.56 -10.08 1.91
N SER A 368 36.04 -11.23 1.47
CA SER A 368 35.12 -11.31 0.34
C SER A 368 33.88 -10.43 0.55
N SER A 369 33.69 -9.42 -0.30
CA SER A 369 32.50 -8.54 -0.34
C SER A 369 31.25 -9.22 -0.92
N SER A 370 31.27 -10.55 -1.08
CA SER A 370 30.17 -11.33 -1.64
C SER A 370 29.20 -11.77 -0.54
N TRP A 371 27.91 -11.83 -0.88
CA TRP A 371 26.90 -12.39 0.02
C TRP A 371 27.25 -13.83 0.42
N PRO A 372 27.01 -14.21 1.69
CA PRO A 372 27.19 -15.58 2.13
C PRO A 372 26.23 -16.52 1.38
N SER A 373 26.66 -17.75 1.12
CA SER A 373 25.78 -18.77 0.54
C SER A 373 24.62 -19.06 1.48
N GLN A 374 23.38 -18.94 1.00
CA GLN A 374 22.17 -19.12 1.80
C GLN A 374 21.43 -20.42 1.43
N ILE A 375 20.87 -21.08 2.44
CA ILE A 375 19.77 -22.02 2.29
C ILE A 375 18.48 -21.22 2.50
N ILE A 376 17.58 -21.29 1.53
CA ILE A 376 16.32 -20.56 1.50
C ILE A 376 15.20 -21.54 1.77
N ARG A 377 14.40 -21.32 2.81
CA ARG A 377 13.15 -22.06 3.02
C ARG A 377 11.98 -21.14 2.70
N ALA A 378 11.21 -21.48 1.68
CA ALA A 378 10.03 -20.73 1.28
C ALA A 378 8.76 -21.43 1.74
N SER A 379 7.86 -20.67 2.36
CA SER A 379 6.55 -21.13 2.80
C SER A 379 5.46 -20.20 2.29
N SER A 380 4.32 -20.76 1.92
CA SER A 380 3.16 -20.00 1.43
C SER A 380 2.09 -19.84 2.51
N TYR A 381 1.30 -18.77 2.45
CA TYR A 381 0.14 -18.58 3.33
C TYR A 381 -0.98 -17.83 2.62
N THR A 382 -2.23 -18.05 3.04
CA THR A 382 -3.38 -17.32 2.52
C THR A 382 -3.61 -16.04 3.31
N LEU A 383 -3.74 -14.91 2.62
CA LEU A 383 -4.19 -13.69 3.26
C LEU A 383 -5.70 -13.75 3.48
N PRO A 384 -6.20 -13.59 4.72
CA PRO A 384 -7.62 -13.69 4.99
C PRO A 384 -8.43 -12.65 4.21
N SER A 385 -9.65 -13.01 3.77
CA SER A 385 -10.55 -12.05 3.12
C SER A 385 -10.98 -10.95 4.09
N MET A 386 -11.09 -9.72 3.60
CA MET A 386 -11.45 -8.52 4.39
C MET A 386 -12.95 -8.18 4.34
N GLY A 387 -13.75 -8.99 3.64
CA GLY A 387 -15.19 -8.81 3.54
C GLY A 387 -15.77 -9.35 2.22
N PRO A 388 -17.10 -9.27 2.05
CA PRO A 388 -17.81 -9.81 0.89
C PRO A 388 -17.92 -8.84 -0.29
N TYR A 389 -17.43 -7.59 -0.15
CA TYR A 389 -17.57 -6.54 -1.16
C TYR A 389 -16.35 -6.47 -2.08
N ILE A 390 -16.56 -6.04 -3.33
CA ILE A 390 -15.48 -5.86 -4.33
C ILE A 390 -14.41 -4.88 -3.84
N GLU A 391 -14.80 -3.82 -3.12
CA GLU A 391 -13.86 -2.88 -2.50
C GLU A 391 -12.94 -3.48 -1.41
N CYS A 392 -13.20 -4.73 -0.99
CA CYS A 392 -12.36 -5.47 -0.05
C CYS A 392 -11.27 -6.29 -0.75
N GLU A 393 -11.32 -6.39 -2.08
CA GLU A 393 -10.27 -7.04 -2.87
C GLU A 393 -8.97 -6.23 -2.78
N ARG A 394 -7.87 -6.94 -2.56
CA ARG A 394 -6.56 -6.31 -2.42
C ARG A 394 -5.96 -6.08 -3.80
N ASN A 395 -5.39 -4.91 -3.98
CA ASN A 395 -4.50 -4.65 -5.10
C ASN A 395 -3.27 -5.56 -4.97
N VAL A 396 -2.92 -6.24 -6.07
CA VAL A 396 -1.81 -7.19 -6.10
C VAL A 396 -0.77 -6.75 -7.12
N ASN A 397 0.50 -7.00 -6.79
CA ASN A 397 1.61 -6.78 -7.68
C ASN A 397 1.42 -7.54 -9.01
N GLN A 398 1.72 -6.86 -10.11
CA GLN A 398 1.67 -7.41 -11.47
C GLN A 398 3.05 -7.57 -12.10
N ILE A 399 4.11 -7.13 -11.41
CA ILE A 399 5.46 -7.05 -11.95
C ILE A 399 6.22 -8.35 -11.64
N ARG A 400 6.81 -8.93 -12.69
CA ARG A 400 7.71 -10.08 -12.56
C ARG A 400 9.14 -9.60 -12.30
N PHE A 401 9.53 -9.50 -11.04
CA PHE A 401 10.85 -9.05 -10.65
C PHE A 401 11.97 -10.00 -11.08
N THR A 402 13.07 -9.43 -11.56
CA THR A 402 14.27 -10.20 -11.89
C THR A 402 14.98 -10.68 -10.62
N PRO A 403 15.85 -11.71 -10.70
CA PRO A 403 16.61 -12.18 -9.55
C PRO A 403 17.46 -11.08 -8.89
N GLN A 404 17.99 -10.13 -9.68
CA GLN A 404 18.71 -8.98 -9.12
C GLN A 404 17.79 -8.01 -8.37
N GLN A 405 16.59 -7.75 -8.88
CA GLN A 405 15.61 -6.91 -8.21
C GLN A 405 15.10 -7.57 -6.92
N VAL A 406 14.82 -8.88 -6.92
CA VAL A 406 14.45 -9.62 -5.71
C VAL A 406 15.57 -9.56 -4.66
N ARG A 407 16.84 -9.66 -5.09
CA ARG A 407 17.98 -9.47 -4.20
C ARG A 407 18.03 -8.06 -3.61
N ALA A 408 17.73 -7.03 -4.40
CA ALA A 408 17.63 -5.65 -3.93
C ALA A 408 16.48 -5.48 -2.91
N LEU A 409 15.32 -6.11 -3.15
CA LEU A 409 14.19 -6.11 -2.21
C LEU A 409 14.56 -6.77 -0.87
N ILE A 410 15.21 -7.94 -0.90
CA ILE A 410 15.68 -8.64 0.30
C ILE A 410 16.66 -7.76 1.08
N SER A 411 17.66 -7.22 0.40
CA SER A 411 18.66 -6.33 1.02
C SER A 411 18.02 -5.08 1.61
N GLY A 412 17.06 -4.48 0.90
CA GLY A 412 16.38 -3.26 1.33
C GLY A 412 15.36 -3.47 2.46
N LEU A 413 14.81 -4.68 2.62
CA LEU A 413 13.91 -5.04 3.71
C LEU A 413 14.67 -5.28 5.02
N GLU A 414 15.94 -5.63 4.91
CA GLU A 414 16.86 -5.85 6.02
C GLU A 414 17.46 -4.54 6.56
N PRO A 415 17.81 -4.48 7.87
CA PRO A 415 18.57 -3.36 8.43
C PRO A 415 19.94 -3.15 7.76
N GLY A 416 20.37 -1.88 7.64
CA GLY A 416 21.67 -1.50 7.11
C GLY A 416 21.63 -0.61 5.87
N LEU A 417 22.74 -0.59 5.12
CA LEU A 417 22.87 0.16 3.87
C LEU A 417 22.67 -0.76 2.67
N THR A 418 21.75 -0.40 1.78
CA THR A 418 21.54 -1.07 0.49
C THR A 418 21.77 -0.08 -0.65
N LEU A 419 22.69 -0.43 -1.55
CA LEU A 419 22.99 0.35 -2.76
C LEU A 419 22.51 -0.41 -3.99
N VAL A 420 21.57 0.18 -4.73
CA VAL A 420 21.00 -0.39 -5.95
C VAL A 420 21.43 0.44 -7.14
N VAL A 421 22.34 -0.13 -7.94
CA VAL A 421 22.77 0.46 -9.21
C VAL A 421 21.94 -0.13 -10.34
N GLY A 422 21.29 0.72 -11.13
CA GLY A 422 20.46 0.27 -12.24
C GLY A 422 20.51 1.23 -13.44
N PRO A 423 20.82 0.75 -14.66
CA PRO A 423 20.72 1.53 -15.90
C PRO A 423 19.33 2.17 -16.12
N PRO A 424 19.18 3.12 -17.06
CA PRO A 424 17.87 3.63 -17.47
C PRO A 424 16.93 2.48 -17.87
N GLY A 425 15.67 2.54 -17.45
CA GLY A 425 14.67 1.51 -17.77
C GLY A 425 14.80 0.17 -17.03
N SER A 426 15.71 0.04 -16.06
CA SER A 426 15.89 -1.19 -15.27
C SER A 426 14.81 -1.47 -14.20
N GLY A 427 13.74 -0.66 -14.14
CA GLY A 427 12.68 -0.81 -13.14
C GLY A 427 13.12 -0.47 -11.71
N LYS A 428 14.00 0.53 -11.54
CA LYS A 428 14.43 1.01 -10.21
C LYS A 428 13.23 1.50 -9.39
N THR A 429 12.39 2.32 -9.99
CA THR A 429 11.18 2.88 -9.37
C THR A 429 10.20 1.78 -8.98
N ASP A 430 9.99 0.76 -9.83
CA ASP A 430 9.18 -0.42 -9.50
C ASP A 430 9.73 -1.19 -8.28
N THR A 431 11.05 -1.35 -8.23
CA THR A 431 11.73 -2.02 -7.11
C THR A 431 11.62 -1.19 -5.83
N ALA A 432 11.74 0.13 -5.92
CA ALA A 432 11.59 1.04 -4.78
C ALA A 432 10.14 1.06 -4.25
N SER A 433 9.14 1.09 -5.13
CA SER A 433 7.72 1.02 -4.76
C SER A 433 7.36 -0.31 -4.11
N GLN A 434 7.83 -1.44 -4.66
CA GLN A 434 7.64 -2.75 -4.04
C GLN A 434 8.34 -2.84 -2.68
N LEU A 435 9.54 -2.26 -2.54
CA LEU A 435 10.23 -2.21 -1.24
C LEU A 435 9.44 -1.41 -0.21
N ALA A 436 8.91 -0.23 -0.58
CA ALA A 436 8.07 0.57 0.29
C ALA A 436 6.80 -0.19 0.73
N TYR A 437 6.18 -0.93 -0.20
CA TYR A 437 5.06 -1.83 0.08
C TYR A 437 5.43 -2.95 1.08
N LEU A 438 6.57 -3.61 0.87
CA LEU A 438 7.03 -4.67 1.78
C LEU A 438 7.31 -4.13 3.18
N LEU A 439 8.00 -3.00 3.30
CA LEU A 439 8.25 -2.34 4.58
C LEU A 439 6.94 -1.94 5.28
N TYR A 440 5.97 -1.42 4.52
CA TYR A 440 4.66 -1.02 5.04
C TYR A 440 3.89 -2.19 5.69
N HIS A 441 3.97 -3.40 5.12
CA HIS A 441 3.30 -4.59 5.65
C HIS A 441 4.09 -5.35 6.71
N ASN A 442 5.42 -5.44 6.56
CA ASN A 442 6.29 -6.16 7.49
C ASN A 442 6.47 -5.41 8.81
N PHE A 443 6.45 -4.06 8.77
CA PHE A 443 6.70 -3.22 9.94
C PHE A 443 5.60 -2.16 10.11
N PRO A 444 4.40 -2.55 10.60
CA PRO A 444 3.26 -1.64 10.83
C PRO A 444 3.58 -0.39 11.66
N ASP A 445 4.48 -0.53 12.65
CA ASP A 445 4.84 0.55 13.58
C ASP A 445 5.99 1.45 13.08
N GLU A 446 6.58 1.13 11.92
CA GLU A 446 7.69 1.88 11.34
C GLU A 446 7.20 2.89 10.30
N LYS A 447 7.93 4.01 10.20
CA LYS A 447 7.72 4.99 9.12
C LYS A 447 8.84 4.96 8.09
N ILE A 448 8.44 5.22 6.85
CA ILE A 448 9.26 5.18 5.66
C ILE A 448 9.32 6.60 5.09
N VAL A 449 10.54 7.12 4.90
CA VAL A 449 10.78 8.38 4.21
C VAL A 449 11.28 8.09 2.80
N LEU A 450 10.58 8.62 1.80
CA LEU A 450 10.98 8.57 0.40
C LEU A 450 11.58 9.92 0.00
N VAL A 451 12.77 9.91 -0.61
CA VAL A 451 13.41 11.12 -1.12
C VAL A 451 13.76 10.91 -2.58
N ALA A 452 13.53 11.92 -3.41
CA ALA A 452 14.03 11.95 -4.78
C ALA A 452 14.63 13.32 -5.11
N HIS A 453 15.33 13.41 -6.24
CA HIS A 453 15.83 14.69 -6.73
C HIS A 453 14.68 15.52 -7.34
N SER A 454 13.83 14.87 -8.13
CA SER A 454 12.74 15.49 -8.88
C SER A 454 11.35 15.19 -8.32
N ASN A 455 10.38 16.07 -8.60
CA ASN A 455 8.96 15.80 -8.31
C ASN A 455 8.39 14.68 -9.20
N ALA A 456 8.86 14.59 -10.45
CA ALA A 456 8.41 13.58 -11.39
C ALA A 456 8.70 12.16 -10.88
N ALA A 457 9.89 11.93 -10.32
CA ALA A 457 10.25 10.66 -9.69
C ALA A 457 9.33 10.34 -8.50
N LEU A 458 9.03 11.32 -7.65
CA LEU A 458 8.07 11.14 -6.56
C LEU A 458 6.68 10.75 -7.09
N ASN A 459 6.20 11.41 -8.15
CA ASN A 459 4.89 11.13 -8.74
C ASN A 459 4.81 9.69 -9.25
N ASP A 460 5.83 9.22 -9.96
CA ASP A 460 5.88 7.85 -10.44
C ASP A 460 5.93 6.83 -9.27
N LEU A 461 6.70 7.12 -8.21
CA LEU A 461 6.69 6.31 -6.98
C LEU A 461 5.30 6.23 -6.37
N PHE A 462 4.62 7.36 -6.14
CA PHE A 462 3.28 7.37 -5.53
C PHE A 462 2.25 6.65 -6.37
N ARG A 463 2.27 6.85 -7.70
CA ARG A 463 1.35 6.18 -8.62
C ARG A 463 1.49 4.66 -8.52
N LYS A 464 2.72 4.16 -8.48
CA LYS A 464 3.01 2.73 -8.33
C LYS A 464 2.61 2.22 -6.93
N ILE A 465 2.89 2.95 -5.86
CA ILE A 465 2.50 2.55 -4.49
C ILE A 465 0.98 2.53 -4.31
N ARG A 466 0.25 3.49 -4.89
CA ARG A 466 -1.22 3.54 -4.87
C ARG A 466 -1.86 2.32 -5.54
N ASN A 467 -1.21 1.76 -6.54
CA ASN A 467 -1.66 0.56 -7.24
C ASN A 467 -1.33 -0.75 -6.49
N LEU A 468 -0.75 -0.65 -5.28
CA LEU A 468 -0.52 -1.78 -4.37
C LEU A 468 -1.51 -1.70 -3.19
N ASP A 469 -1.54 -2.74 -2.36
CA ASP A 469 -2.39 -2.80 -1.16
C ASP A 469 -1.83 -1.89 -0.04
N VAL A 470 -1.95 -0.58 -0.21
CA VAL A 470 -1.52 0.46 0.75
C VAL A 470 -2.67 1.45 0.97
N ASP A 471 -2.93 1.81 2.24
CA ASP A 471 -3.96 2.80 2.55
C ASP A 471 -3.52 4.19 2.10
N ASP A 472 -4.35 4.84 1.28
CA ASP A 472 -4.09 6.17 0.72
C ASP A 472 -3.98 7.26 1.79
N THR A 473 -4.56 7.05 2.98
CA THR A 473 -4.46 7.97 4.12
C THR A 473 -3.10 7.91 4.82
N HIS A 474 -2.34 6.83 4.65
CA HIS A 474 -0.99 6.68 5.18
C HIS A 474 0.10 7.25 4.26
N LEU A 475 -0.26 7.68 3.06
CA LEU A 475 0.62 8.30 2.07
C LEU A 475 0.62 9.82 2.24
N LEU A 476 1.80 10.44 2.33
CA LEU A 476 1.92 11.90 2.45
C LEU A 476 3.09 12.42 1.61
N ARG A 477 2.84 13.47 0.83
CA ARG A 477 3.89 14.19 0.11
C ARG A 477 4.09 15.59 0.69
N LEU A 478 5.35 15.93 0.93
CA LEU A 478 5.79 17.25 1.38
C LEU A 478 6.52 17.95 0.23
N GLY A 479 6.08 19.14 -0.15
CA GLY A 479 6.66 19.90 -1.25
C GLY A 479 6.20 21.35 -1.29
N ARG A 480 6.94 22.21 -2.00
CA ARG A 480 6.62 23.64 -2.14
C ARG A 480 5.37 23.92 -2.98
N GLY A 481 5.01 23.00 -3.89
CA GLY A 481 3.80 23.13 -4.73
C GLY A 481 2.49 23.12 -3.95
N GLU A 482 2.51 22.67 -2.68
CA GLU A 482 1.34 22.66 -1.80
C GLU A 482 0.71 24.05 -1.60
N GLN A 483 1.52 25.13 -1.64
CA GLN A 483 1.03 26.51 -1.49
C GLN A 483 0.73 27.17 -2.84
N ASP A 484 1.46 26.84 -3.91
CA ASP A 484 1.21 27.39 -5.25
C ASP A 484 -0.16 26.90 -5.80
N LEU A 485 -0.50 25.62 -5.57
CA LEU A 485 -1.81 25.03 -5.90
C LEU A 485 -2.97 25.68 -5.12
N SER A 486 -2.71 26.19 -3.91
CA SER A 486 -3.72 26.93 -3.14
C SER A 486 -3.96 28.36 -3.66
N SER A 487 -2.97 28.93 -4.37
CA SER A 487 -3.04 30.28 -4.93
C SER A 487 -3.60 30.35 -6.35
N SER A 488 -3.55 29.23 -7.10
CA SER A 488 -4.11 29.12 -8.46
C SER A 488 -5.61 28.84 -8.48
N SER A 489 -6.22 28.40 -7.37
CA SER A 489 -7.66 28.19 -7.26
C SER A 489 -8.43 29.51 -7.14
N SER A 490 -8.57 30.24 -8.25
CA SER A 490 -9.51 31.36 -8.34
C SER A 490 -10.97 30.88 -8.25
N PRO A 491 -11.94 31.66 -7.73
CA PRO A 491 -13.33 31.21 -7.47
C PRO A 491 -14.21 31.01 -8.72
N GLY A 492 -13.62 30.80 -9.90
CA GLY A 492 -14.31 30.82 -11.20
C GLY A 492 -14.58 29.46 -11.85
N VAL A 493 -13.92 28.38 -11.41
CA VAL A 493 -14.17 27.06 -11.98
C VAL A 493 -15.39 26.46 -11.28
N LYS A 494 -16.49 26.38 -12.02
CA LYS A 494 -17.74 25.77 -11.56
C LYS A 494 -17.44 24.33 -11.10
N LYS A 495 -17.55 24.07 -9.79
CA LYS A 495 -17.77 22.70 -9.30
C LYS A 495 -18.96 22.12 -10.10
N PRO A 496 -18.89 20.89 -10.62
CA PRO A 496 -20.08 20.26 -11.16
C PRO A 496 -21.09 20.17 -10.01
N SER A 497 -22.20 20.89 -10.19
CA SER A 497 -23.29 20.93 -9.23
C SER A 497 -23.81 19.53 -8.99
N LEU A 498 -23.87 19.15 -7.71
CA LEU A 498 -24.60 18.00 -7.21
C LEU A 498 -26.10 18.23 -7.48
N SER A 499 -26.59 17.88 -8.68
CA SER A 499 -28.03 17.82 -8.96
C SER A 499 -28.48 16.37 -8.92
N THR A 500 -29.15 16.01 -7.82
CA THR A 500 -30.23 15.03 -7.72
C THR A 500 -30.21 13.89 -8.73
N SER A 501 -29.66 12.75 -8.32
CA SER A 501 -29.86 11.46 -8.95
C SER A 501 -31.27 10.94 -8.63
N SER A 502 -32.20 11.17 -9.54
CA SER A 502 -33.40 10.34 -9.68
C SER A 502 -33.55 9.95 -11.14
N SER A 503 -33.55 8.63 -11.38
CA SER A 503 -34.02 7.96 -12.59
C SER A 503 -33.10 8.02 -13.82
N LEU A 504 -32.40 6.92 -14.09
CA LEU A 504 -32.79 5.96 -15.15
C LEU A 504 -31.71 4.88 -15.28
N GLN A 505 -32.16 3.62 -15.11
CA GLN A 505 -31.49 2.42 -15.60
C GLN A 505 -31.55 2.35 -17.14
N ALA A 506 -30.63 1.54 -17.67
CA ALA A 506 -30.62 0.92 -19.00
C ALA A 506 -30.10 1.78 -20.16
N GLN A 507 -28.84 1.52 -20.55
CA GLN A 507 -28.46 1.00 -21.88
C GLN A 507 -26.94 1.16 -22.11
N GLY A 508 -26.32 0.10 -22.62
CA GLY A 508 -25.23 0.28 -23.59
C GLY A 508 -23.84 -0.12 -23.14
N GLU A 509 -23.57 -1.43 -23.13
CA GLU A 509 -22.30 -1.96 -23.62
C GLU A 509 -21.96 -1.32 -24.99
N LYS A 510 -20.67 -0.96 -25.15
CA LYS A 510 -19.93 -0.56 -26.37
C LYS A 510 -19.34 0.85 -26.26
N SER A 511 -18.08 0.91 -25.82
CA SER A 511 -17.03 1.72 -26.48
C SER A 511 -15.67 1.47 -25.83
N ARG A 512 -15.17 0.25 -25.95
CA ARG A 512 -13.74 0.01 -26.13
C ARG A 512 -13.53 -0.14 -27.64
N ARG A 513 -12.50 0.52 -28.17
CA ARG A 513 -12.08 0.67 -29.59
C ARG A 513 -12.60 1.93 -30.29
N ARG A 514 -11.79 2.98 -30.21
CA ARG A 514 -11.18 3.65 -31.37
C ARG A 514 -10.04 4.56 -30.88
N VAL A 515 -8.83 4.03 -30.99
CA VAL A 515 -7.60 4.83 -31.10
C VAL A 515 -7.62 5.45 -32.49
N GLY A 516 -7.36 6.76 -32.56
CA GLY A 516 -7.31 7.51 -33.81
C GLY A 516 -7.08 9.01 -33.55
N GLU A 517 -5.81 9.36 -33.40
CA GLU A 517 -5.19 10.63 -33.79
C GLU A 517 -5.94 11.94 -33.49
N ARG A 518 -5.48 12.62 -32.43
CA ARG A 518 -5.10 14.04 -32.45
C ARG A 518 -4.36 14.36 -31.15
N GLU A 519 -3.04 14.45 -31.26
CA GLU A 519 -2.17 15.03 -30.25
C GLU A 519 -2.57 16.50 -30.05
N GLY A 520 -2.96 16.81 -28.82
CA GLY A 520 -3.04 18.16 -28.28
C GLY A 520 -2.31 18.14 -26.95
N GLU A 521 -1.07 18.63 -26.96
CA GLU A 521 -0.25 18.90 -25.78
C GLU A 521 -1.04 19.84 -24.85
N GLY A 522 -1.44 19.34 -23.67
CA GLY A 522 -2.22 20.11 -22.70
C GLY A 522 -2.96 19.29 -21.65
N GLY A 523 -3.11 17.97 -21.82
CA GLY A 523 -3.79 17.10 -20.85
C GLY A 523 -2.90 16.52 -19.75
N GLU A 524 -1.61 16.28 -20.02
CA GLU A 524 -0.72 15.59 -19.05
C GLU A 524 -0.33 16.49 -17.86
N GLU A 525 -0.24 17.81 -18.04
CA GLU A 525 0.09 18.74 -16.93
C GLU A 525 -1.08 18.90 -15.94
N GLU A 526 -2.34 18.88 -16.41
CA GLU A 526 -3.52 19.00 -15.54
C GLU A 526 -3.71 17.75 -14.65
N ASP A 527 -3.49 16.55 -15.19
CA ASP A 527 -3.57 15.29 -14.44
C ASP A 527 -2.45 15.18 -13.38
N GLU A 528 -1.24 15.66 -13.68
CA GLU A 528 -0.13 15.70 -12.70
C GLU A 528 -0.38 16.68 -11.55
N GLU A 529 -0.98 17.86 -11.82
CA GLU A 529 -1.31 18.85 -10.80
C GLU A 529 -2.44 18.40 -9.85
N GLU A 530 -3.45 17.67 -10.35
CA GLU A 530 -4.52 17.07 -9.53
C GLU A 530 -3.98 15.96 -8.60
N GLU A 531 -3.06 15.13 -9.09
CA GLU A 531 -2.39 14.09 -8.29
C GLU A 531 -1.51 14.71 -7.18
N ASP A 532 -0.74 15.75 -7.50
CA ASP A 532 0.11 16.52 -6.58
C ASP A 532 -0.70 17.12 -5.42
N PHE A 533 -1.89 17.66 -5.70
CA PHE A 533 -2.76 18.24 -4.66
C PHE A 533 -3.35 17.18 -3.74
N SER A 534 -3.70 16.01 -4.28
CA SER A 534 -4.37 14.96 -3.52
C SER A 534 -3.50 14.47 -2.36
N PHE A 535 -2.18 14.28 -2.55
CA PHE A 535 -1.25 13.74 -1.56
C PHE A 535 -0.57 14.81 -0.67
N SER A 536 -0.90 16.08 -0.87
CA SER A 536 -0.48 17.18 0.00
C SER A 536 -1.04 17.03 1.43
N LYS A 537 -0.53 17.79 2.42
CA LYS A 537 -1.05 17.75 3.80
C LYS A 537 -2.53 18.10 3.82
N HIS A 538 -2.93 19.12 3.07
CA HIS A 538 -4.31 19.58 2.99
C HIS A 538 -5.21 18.56 2.28
N GLY A 539 -4.75 18.04 1.13
CA GLY A 539 -5.47 17.01 0.39
C GLY A 539 -5.70 15.76 1.23
N ARG A 540 -4.68 15.31 1.99
CA ARG A 540 -4.78 14.16 2.89
C ARG A 540 -5.67 14.42 4.10
N VAL A 541 -5.58 15.58 4.75
CA VAL A 541 -6.51 15.95 5.83
C VAL A 541 -7.96 15.89 5.33
N ASN A 542 -8.24 16.45 4.15
CA ASN A 542 -9.58 16.42 3.56
C ASN A 542 -10.02 15.00 3.24
N ARG A 543 -9.14 14.17 2.65
CA ARG A 543 -9.40 12.77 2.35
C ARG A 543 -9.76 11.97 3.61
N VAL A 544 -9.03 12.18 4.72
CA VAL A 544 -9.32 11.54 6.01
C VAL A 544 -10.69 11.99 6.55
N LEU A 545 -11.04 13.28 6.42
CA LEU A 545 -12.34 13.80 6.85
C LEU A 545 -13.51 13.28 6.00
N GLU A 546 -13.29 13.10 4.69
CA GLU A 546 -14.27 12.47 3.78
C GLU A 546 -14.45 11.00 4.11
N LYS A 547 -13.35 10.24 4.25
CA LYS A 547 -13.37 8.83 4.67
C LYS A 547 -14.09 8.67 6.02
N ARG A 548 -13.83 9.55 6.99
CA ARG A 548 -14.57 9.60 8.26
C ARG A 548 -16.08 9.70 8.05
N LYS A 549 -16.53 10.61 7.18
CA LYS A 549 -17.97 10.81 6.90
C LYS A 549 -18.59 9.55 6.27
N GLU A 550 -17.88 8.88 5.37
CA GLU A 550 -18.31 7.62 4.77
C GLU A 550 -18.41 6.48 5.80
N LEU A 551 -17.39 6.35 6.65
CA LEU A 551 -17.35 5.35 7.72
C LEU A 551 -18.49 5.54 8.73
N LEU A 552 -18.75 6.78 9.17
CA LEU A 552 -19.85 7.07 10.09
C LEU A 552 -21.22 6.75 9.48
N LYS A 553 -21.41 6.95 8.17
CA LYS A 553 -22.61 6.49 7.47
C LYS A 553 -22.73 4.97 7.45
N LYS A 554 -21.61 4.23 7.28
CA LYS A 554 -21.61 2.76 7.38
C LYS A 554 -22.00 2.30 8.80
N VAL A 555 -21.53 2.99 9.84
CA VAL A 555 -21.93 2.71 11.24
C VAL A 555 -23.41 3.03 11.47
N GLU A 556 -23.92 4.13 10.93
CA GLU A 556 -25.34 4.46 11.01
C GLU A 556 -26.20 3.38 10.33
N ARG A 557 -25.79 2.89 9.15
CA ARG A 557 -26.44 1.77 8.46
C ARG A 557 -26.40 0.49 9.29
N LEU A 558 -25.25 0.18 9.92
CA LEU A 558 -25.11 -0.98 10.81
C LEU A 558 -26.03 -0.88 12.03
N GLY A 559 -26.16 0.32 12.61
CA GLY A 559 -27.09 0.61 13.70
C GLY A 559 -28.54 0.36 13.30
N ARG A 560 -28.99 0.92 12.18
CA ARG A 560 -30.35 0.74 11.66
C ARG A 560 -30.65 -0.72 11.28
N ALA A 561 -29.66 -1.45 10.74
CA ALA A 561 -29.80 -2.86 10.44
C ALA A 561 -30.03 -3.68 11.72
N LEU A 562 -29.27 -3.41 12.78
CA LEU A 562 -29.44 -4.10 14.07
C LEU A 562 -30.77 -3.78 14.75
N GLU A 563 -31.30 -2.56 14.59
CA GLU A 563 -32.64 -2.20 15.08
C GLU A 563 -33.74 -2.98 14.37
N LYS A 564 -33.60 -3.21 13.05
CA LYS A 564 -34.53 -4.07 12.28
C LYS A 564 -34.46 -5.54 12.73
N ASP A 565 -33.26 -6.05 12.96
CA ASP A 565 -33.06 -7.47 13.29
C ASP A 565 -33.54 -7.86 14.70
N GLU A 566 -33.54 -6.95 15.67
CA GLU A 566 -33.86 -7.26 17.08
C GLU A 566 -34.99 -6.43 17.72
N GLY A 567 -35.61 -5.49 16.97
CA GLY A 567 -36.64 -4.58 17.48
C GLY A 567 -36.16 -3.63 18.59
N TYR A 568 -37.06 -3.18 19.46
CA TYR A 568 -36.92 -2.13 20.51
C TYR A 568 -35.72 -2.22 21.51
N THR A 569 -34.79 -3.16 21.37
CA THR A 569 -33.62 -3.32 22.26
C THR A 569 -32.53 -2.27 21.99
N ILE A 570 -32.45 -1.76 20.76
CA ILE A 570 -31.59 -0.65 20.37
C ILE A 570 -32.47 0.36 19.63
N GLN A 571 -32.60 1.58 20.15
CA GLN A 571 -33.16 2.70 19.40
C GLN A 571 -32.01 3.53 18.87
N VAL A 572 -31.62 3.28 17.61
CA VAL A 572 -30.75 4.19 16.89
C VAL A 572 -31.68 5.28 16.35
N GLY A 573 -32.08 6.22 17.22
CA GLY A 573 -32.87 7.38 16.79
C GLY A 573 -32.12 8.20 15.72
N ASP A 574 -32.64 9.37 15.35
CA ASP A 574 -32.00 10.28 14.37
C ASP A 574 -30.64 10.90 14.83
N ILE A 575 -29.95 10.28 15.79
CA ILE A 575 -28.68 10.74 16.34
C ILE A 575 -27.57 10.31 15.38
N SER A 576 -26.87 11.30 14.81
CA SER A 576 -25.66 11.05 14.03
C SER A 576 -24.52 10.53 14.90
N PHE A 577 -23.78 9.53 14.40
CA PHE A 577 -22.59 9.03 15.08
C PHE A 577 -21.42 10.01 14.97
N SER A 578 -20.65 10.13 16.06
CA SER A 578 -19.30 10.69 16.11
C SER A 578 -18.29 9.54 16.15
N CYS A 579 -16.99 9.80 15.95
CA CYS A 579 -15.98 8.75 16.10
C CYS A 579 -16.04 8.12 17.51
N GLU A 580 -16.24 8.93 18.55
CA GLU A 580 -16.33 8.45 19.94
C GLU A 580 -17.56 7.55 20.15
N THR A 581 -18.74 8.01 19.73
CA THR A 581 -19.98 7.24 19.94
C THR A 581 -20.02 5.99 19.06
N ALA A 582 -19.39 6.00 17.89
CA ALA A 582 -19.21 4.82 17.06
C ALA A 582 -18.33 3.76 17.73
N LEU A 583 -17.21 4.16 18.35
CA LEU A 583 -16.33 3.23 19.09
C LEU A 583 -17.02 2.65 20.33
N GLN A 584 -17.82 3.46 21.05
CA GLN A 584 -18.66 2.94 22.14
C GLN A 584 -19.69 1.93 21.61
N PHE A 585 -20.32 2.24 20.48
CA PHE A 585 -21.27 1.33 19.82
C PHE A 585 -20.61 0.01 19.42
N GLN A 586 -19.39 0.04 18.88
CA GLN A 586 -18.60 -1.18 18.62
C GLN A 586 -18.45 -2.02 19.90
N ARG A 587 -18.00 -1.38 20.99
CA ARG A 587 -17.69 -2.06 22.24
C ARG A 587 -18.90 -2.71 22.90
N TYR A 588 -20.04 -2.01 22.95
CA TYR A 588 -21.24 -2.48 23.66
C TYR A 588 -22.17 -3.33 22.80
N HIS A 589 -22.23 -3.10 21.49
CA HIS A 589 -23.21 -3.75 20.63
C HIS A 589 -22.60 -4.71 19.61
N ILE A 590 -21.41 -4.44 19.08
CA ILE A 590 -20.81 -5.26 18.02
C ILE A 590 -19.97 -6.40 18.61
N ILE A 591 -18.97 -6.08 19.44
CA ILE A 591 -18.04 -7.05 20.02
C ILE A 591 -18.80 -8.13 20.78
N PHE A 592 -19.76 -7.74 21.63
CA PHE A 592 -20.58 -8.67 22.38
C PHE A 592 -21.33 -9.68 21.47
N ARG A 593 -21.87 -9.22 20.34
CA ARG A 593 -22.59 -10.10 19.39
C ARG A 593 -21.64 -11.08 18.69
N ILE A 594 -20.47 -10.61 18.27
CA ILE A 594 -19.44 -11.46 17.65
C ILE A 594 -18.92 -12.51 18.64
N GLU A 595 -18.63 -12.11 19.89
CA GLU A 595 -18.18 -13.04 20.93
C GLU A 595 -19.23 -14.10 21.23
N ARG A 596 -20.49 -13.68 21.38
CA ARG A 596 -21.61 -14.59 21.59
C ARG A 596 -21.76 -15.56 20.41
N TYR A 597 -21.72 -15.06 19.17
CA TYR A 597 -21.71 -15.88 17.97
C TYR A 597 -20.62 -16.96 18.01
N ARG A 598 -19.38 -16.56 18.28
CA ARG A 598 -18.24 -17.49 18.36
C ARG A 598 -18.41 -18.54 19.45
N VAL A 599 -18.96 -18.18 20.62
CA VAL A 599 -19.24 -19.15 21.70
C VAL A 599 -20.29 -20.17 21.27
N MET A 600 -21.36 -19.73 20.60
CA MET A 600 -22.43 -20.60 20.11
C MET A 600 -21.94 -21.54 19.02
N CYS A 601 -21.22 -21.01 18.02
CA CYS A 601 -20.62 -21.82 16.96
C CYS A 601 -19.68 -22.89 17.53
N ARG A 602 -18.86 -22.57 18.54
CA ARG A 602 -18.02 -23.58 19.22
C ARG A 602 -18.83 -24.65 19.95
N ALA A 603 -19.96 -24.30 20.55
CA ALA A 603 -20.82 -25.26 21.23
C ALA A 603 -21.47 -26.24 20.25
N LEU A 604 -21.97 -25.73 19.12
CA LEU A 604 -22.53 -26.54 18.05
C LEU A 604 -21.44 -27.36 17.34
N GLU A 605 -20.30 -26.77 17.02
CA GLU A 605 -19.16 -27.47 16.41
C GLU A 605 -18.75 -28.72 17.21
N LYS A 606 -18.75 -28.63 18.56
CA LYS A 606 -18.51 -29.79 19.43
C LYS A 606 -19.58 -30.88 19.27
N LEU A 607 -20.86 -30.50 19.23
CA LEU A 607 -21.95 -31.47 19.06
C LEU A 607 -21.90 -32.14 17.69
N PHE A 608 -21.66 -31.37 16.63
CA PHE A 608 -21.54 -31.89 15.26
C PHE A 608 -20.29 -32.78 15.09
N LYS A 609 -19.14 -32.45 15.69
CA LYS A 609 -17.95 -33.33 15.69
C LYS A 609 -18.21 -34.67 16.38
N VAL A 610 -18.84 -34.65 17.55
CA VAL A 610 -19.22 -35.89 18.26
C VAL A 610 -20.18 -36.74 17.43
N ARG A 611 -21.10 -36.12 16.68
CA ARG A 611 -21.98 -36.82 15.74
C ARG A 611 -21.20 -37.48 14.60
N GLU A 612 -20.25 -36.76 14.00
CA GLU A 612 -19.43 -37.32 12.92
C GLU A 612 -18.48 -38.43 13.39
N GLU A 613 -17.86 -38.30 14.56
CA GLU A 613 -16.98 -39.32 15.14
C GLU A 613 -17.74 -40.62 15.38
N ARG A 614 -18.95 -40.55 15.94
CA ARG A 614 -19.83 -41.71 16.11
C ARG A 614 -20.22 -42.35 14.78
N ARG A 615 -20.52 -41.55 13.75
CA ARG A 615 -20.77 -42.05 12.38
C ARG A 615 -19.54 -42.75 11.80
N ARG A 616 -18.33 -42.19 11.98
CA ARG A 616 -17.07 -42.81 11.51
C ARG A 616 -16.76 -44.11 12.25
N GLU A 617 -16.98 -44.14 13.57
CA GLU A 617 -16.79 -45.32 14.40
C GLU A 617 -17.73 -46.46 13.99
N ARG A 618 -19.02 -46.17 13.77
CA ARG A 618 -19.98 -47.12 13.19
C ARG A 618 -19.58 -47.59 11.80
N HIS A 619 -19.12 -46.70 10.91
CA HIS A 619 -18.64 -47.11 9.59
C HIS A 619 -17.40 -48.01 9.66
N ARG A 620 -16.56 -47.88 10.71
CA ARG A 620 -15.43 -48.77 10.96
C ARG A 620 -15.89 -50.13 11.51
N GLU A 621 -16.81 -50.13 12.46
CA GLU A 621 -17.39 -51.35 13.06
C GLU A 621 -18.20 -52.18 12.04
N ASN A 622 -18.98 -51.52 11.18
CA ASN A 622 -19.76 -52.15 10.11
C ASN A 622 -18.92 -52.52 8.87
N GLY A 623 -17.67 -52.02 8.80
CA GLY A 623 -16.68 -52.39 7.78
C GLY A 623 -15.91 -53.67 8.13
N GLU A 624 -15.69 -53.94 9.42
CA GLU A 624 -14.96 -55.11 9.92
C GLU A 624 -15.82 -56.39 9.95
N THR A 625 -17.16 -56.30 9.91
CA THR A 625 -18.09 -57.44 9.95
C THR A 625 -18.44 -58.04 8.57
N LYS A 626 -17.91 -57.51 7.46
CA LYS A 626 -18.28 -57.90 6.08
C LYS A 626 -17.44 -59.01 5.41
N GLU A 627 -16.65 -59.79 6.16
CA GLU A 627 -15.90 -60.94 5.60
C GLU A 627 -16.55 -62.33 5.81
N GLY A 628 -17.75 -62.42 6.39
CA GLY A 628 -18.50 -63.68 6.51
C GLY A 628 -19.71 -63.74 5.58
N GLY A 629 -19.77 -64.73 4.68
CA GLY A 629 -20.90 -64.95 3.78
C GLY A 629 -22.14 -65.56 4.46
N GLU A 630 -23.28 -65.29 3.81
CA GLU A 630 -24.58 -65.99 3.85
C GLU A 630 -25.62 -65.65 4.95
N GLU A 631 -26.70 -64.99 4.50
CA GLU A 631 -28.14 -65.08 4.89
C GLU A 631 -28.84 -63.71 4.66
N GLU A 632 -29.77 -63.62 3.69
CA GLU A 632 -30.44 -62.37 3.27
C GLU A 632 -31.62 -61.95 4.18
N GLU A 633 -32.27 -62.88 4.90
CA GLU A 633 -33.41 -62.57 5.78
C GLU A 633 -32.99 -61.98 7.14
N GLY A 634 -31.81 -62.33 7.66
CA GLY A 634 -31.24 -61.72 8.89
C GLY A 634 -30.80 -60.27 8.68
N LYS A 635 -30.28 -59.95 7.50
CA LYS A 635 -29.84 -58.60 7.11
C LYS A 635 -30.97 -57.58 7.01
N MET A 636 -32.20 -58.00 6.77
CA MET A 636 -33.34 -57.09 6.67
C MET A 636 -33.80 -56.62 8.06
N LYS A 637 -33.87 -57.55 9.03
CA LYS A 637 -34.16 -57.23 10.43
C LYS A 637 -33.04 -56.44 11.10
N GLU A 638 -31.78 -56.81 10.87
CA GLU A 638 -30.64 -56.03 11.36
C GLU A 638 -30.63 -54.61 10.78
N ARG A 639 -30.99 -54.43 9.49
CA ARG A 639 -31.12 -53.10 8.88
C ARG A 639 -32.29 -52.28 9.41
N GLU A 640 -33.40 -52.91 9.78
CA GLU A 640 -34.54 -52.23 10.40
C GLU A 640 -34.21 -51.80 11.84
N GLU A 641 -33.58 -52.67 12.64
CA GLU A 641 -33.11 -52.33 13.99
C GLU A 641 -31.96 -51.30 13.98
N GLU A 642 -31.08 -51.31 12.97
CA GLU A 642 -30.05 -50.28 12.79
C GLU A 642 -30.67 -48.92 12.42
N LYS A 643 -31.70 -48.89 11.57
CA LYS A 643 -32.42 -47.66 11.21
C LYS A 643 -33.17 -47.06 12.40
N GLU A 644 -33.89 -47.87 13.18
CA GLU A 644 -34.60 -47.38 14.38
C GLU A 644 -33.62 -46.78 15.40
N LYS A 645 -32.45 -47.40 15.60
CA LYS A 645 -31.40 -46.84 16.46
C LYS A 645 -30.80 -45.54 15.93
N ASP A 646 -30.61 -45.44 14.61
CA ASP A 646 -30.12 -44.21 13.98
C ASP A 646 -31.15 -43.06 14.11
N ASP A 647 -32.44 -43.35 13.97
CA ASP A 647 -33.52 -42.37 14.13
C ASP A 647 -33.65 -41.89 15.59
N GLU A 648 -33.57 -42.80 16.58
CA GLU A 648 -33.56 -42.45 18.01
C GLU A 648 -32.35 -41.58 18.38
N GLU A 649 -31.17 -41.89 17.87
CA GLU A 649 -29.97 -41.10 18.10
C GLU A 649 -30.02 -39.73 17.43
N GLU A 650 -30.62 -39.63 16.24
CA GLU A 650 -30.84 -38.38 15.54
C GLU A 650 -31.81 -37.47 16.31
N GLU A 651 -32.87 -38.03 16.89
CA GLU A 651 -33.79 -37.28 17.76
C GLU A 651 -33.10 -36.77 19.03
N VAL A 652 -32.25 -37.60 19.66
CA VAL A 652 -31.45 -37.20 20.83
C VAL A 652 -30.43 -36.11 20.48
N PHE A 653 -29.82 -36.16 19.30
CA PHE A 653 -28.92 -35.12 18.81
C PHE A 653 -29.65 -33.78 18.67
N TRP A 654 -30.80 -33.76 17.98
CA TRP A 654 -31.57 -32.53 17.79
C TRP A 654 -32.14 -31.98 19.11
N LYS A 655 -32.52 -32.83 20.07
CA LYS A 655 -32.87 -32.40 21.44
C LYS A 655 -31.72 -31.69 22.15
N LYS A 656 -30.47 -32.12 21.93
CA LYS A 656 -29.28 -31.42 22.46
C LYS A 656 -29.05 -30.09 21.76
N VAL A 657 -29.25 -30.01 20.45
CA VAL A 657 -29.17 -28.75 19.69
C VAL A 657 -30.26 -27.77 20.14
N GLU A 658 -31.52 -28.21 20.23
CA GLU A 658 -32.62 -27.41 20.79
C GLU A 658 -32.33 -26.94 22.22
N LYS A 659 -31.64 -27.74 23.04
CA LYS A 659 -31.23 -27.31 24.38
C LYS A 659 -30.27 -26.12 24.30
N VAL A 660 -29.31 -26.12 23.38
CA VAL A 660 -28.40 -24.98 23.16
C VAL A 660 -29.20 -23.72 22.81
N PHE A 661 -30.19 -23.82 21.91
CA PHE A 661 -31.04 -22.69 21.54
C PHE A 661 -32.03 -22.26 22.64
N ARG A 662 -32.53 -23.20 23.46
CA ARG A 662 -33.38 -22.89 24.64
C ARG A 662 -32.61 -22.18 25.73
N ASP A 663 -31.44 -22.69 26.11
CA ASP A 663 -30.56 -22.05 27.09
C ASP A 663 -30.20 -20.62 26.63
N LEU A 664 -30.04 -20.45 25.32
CA LEU A 664 -29.82 -19.15 24.68
C LEU A 664 -31.04 -18.22 24.72
N ALA A 665 -32.23 -18.73 24.44
CA ALA A 665 -33.48 -17.97 24.51
C ALA A 665 -33.74 -17.46 25.93
N VAL A 666 -33.42 -18.28 26.95
CA VAL A 666 -33.49 -17.89 28.37
C VAL A 666 -32.52 -16.75 28.70
N GLN A 667 -31.30 -16.78 28.16
CA GLN A 667 -30.34 -15.67 28.33
C GLN A 667 -30.74 -14.40 27.58
N ARG A 668 -31.42 -14.52 26.43
CA ARG A 668 -31.84 -13.41 25.58
C ARG A 668 -33.17 -12.77 26.02
N GLY A 669 -33.97 -13.51 26.78
CA GLY A 669 -35.38 -13.17 27.05
C GLY A 669 -36.29 -13.30 25.82
N ARG A 670 -35.78 -13.78 24.68
CA ARG A 670 -36.50 -13.97 23.40
C ARG A 670 -35.90 -15.13 22.60
N PRO A 671 -36.71 -15.89 21.84
CA PRO A 671 -36.22 -16.95 20.96
C PRO A 671 -35.42 -16.38 19.79
N VAL A 672 -34.45 -17.15 19.30
CA VAL A 672 -33.71 -16.82 18.07
C VAL A 672 -34.57 -17.26 16.89
N MET A 673 -34.76 -16.37 15.92
CA MET A 673 -35.52 -16.66 14.69
C MET A 673 -34.62 -16.42 13.49
N VAL A 674 -34.72 -17.26 12.46
CA VAL A 674 -33.98 -17.16 11.20
C VAL A 674 -34.93 -16.67 10.11
N ARG A 675 -34.58 -15.59 9.40
CA ARG A 675 -35.35 -15.10 8.25
C ARG A 675 -34.96 -15.88 7.01
N ILE A 676 -35.91 -16.55 6.37
CA ILE A 676 -35.72 -17.29 5.11
C ILE A 676 -36.57 -16.66 4.01
N LYS A 677 -36.00 -16.39 2.83
CA LYS A 677 -36.76 -15.90 1.68
C LYS A 677 -37.76 -16.96 1.23
N ARG A 678 -39.00 -16.54 0.94
CA ARG A 678 -40.08 -17.42 0.48
C ARG A 678 -39.70 -18.28 -0.74
N GLU A 679 -38.85 -17.79 -1.64
CA GLU A 679 -38.38 -18.54 -2.82
C GLU A 679 -37.47 -19.74 -2.47
N ASP A 680 -36.67 -19.64 -1.40
CA ASP A 680 -35.77 -20.71 -0.97
C ASP A 680 -36.53 -21.83 -0.24
N LEU A 681 -37.76 -21.55 0.24
CA LEU A 681 -38.67 -22.54 0.81
C LEU A 681 -39.25 -23.50 -0.25
N TYR A 682 -39.32 -23.09 -1.53
CA TYR A 682 -39.88 -23.91 -2.60
C TYR A 682 -38.83 -24.75 -3.35
N LYS A 683 -37.55 -24.32 -3.40
CA LYS A 683 -36.46 -25.05 -4.09
C LYS A 683 -36.17 -26.44 -3.51
N THR A 684 -36.42 -26.66 -2.22
CA THR A 684 -36.22 -27.96 -1.56
C THR A 684 -37.43 -28.89 -1.64
N LYS A 685 -38.66 -28.38 -1.85
CA LYS A 685 -39.86 -29.22 -1.99
C LYS A 685 -39.85 -30.05 -3.28
N GLU A 686 -39.45 -29.48 -4.42
CA GLU A 686 -39.29 -30.22 -5.68
C GLU A 686 -38.16 -31.29 -5.60
N GLY A 687 -37.17 -31.08 -4.72
CA GLY A 687 -36.11 -32.04 -4.42
C GLY A 687 -36.57 -33.18 -3.50
N ALA A 688 -37.36 -32.85 -2.48
CA ALA A 688 -37.93 -33.79 -1.51
C ALA A 688 -38.94 -34.75 -2.17
N GLU A 689 -39.84 -34.24 -3.02
CA GLU A 689 -40.80 -35.05 -3.80
C GLU A 689 -40.09 -36.02 -4.76
N ARG A 690 -38.96 -35.61 -5.37
CA ARG A 690 -38.13 -36.49 -6.22
C ARG A 690 -37.46 -37.64 -5.45
N THR A 691 -37.12 -37.44 -4.18
CA THR A 691 -36.56 -38.49 -3.32
C THR A 691 -37.62 -39.45 -2.79
N GLU A 692 -38.85 -38.99 -2.61
CA GLU A 692 -39.99 -39.81 -2.14
C GLU A 692 -40.53 -40.69 -3.28
N ILE A 693 -40.68 -40.15 -4.50
CA ILE A 693 -41.06 -40.89 -5.71
C ILE A 693 -40.00 -41.96 -6.08
N ARG A 694 -38.74 -41.76 -5.70
CA ARG A 694 -37.66 -42.76 -5.90
C ARG A 694 -37.68 -43.87 -4.85
N ARG A 695 -38.22 -43.64 -3.66
CA ARG A 695 -38.37 -44.64 -2.58
C ARG A 695 -39.55 -45.58 -2.85
N GLU A 696 -40.64 -45.09 -3.46
CA GLU A 696 -41.80 -45.95 -3.76
C GLU A 696 -41.60 -46.84 -5.00
N ARG A 697 -40.78 -46.43 -5.98
CA ARG A 697 -40.48 -47.25 -7.17
C ARG A 697 -39.55 -48.45 -6.93
N THR A 698 -39.12 -48.69 -5.69
CA THR A 698 -38.27 -49.87 -5.35
C THR A 698 -39.00 -51.00 -4.63
N ILE A 699 -40.32 -50.88 -4.37
CA ILE A 699 -41.06 -51.89 -3.59
C ILE A 699 -41.97 -52.80 -4.43
N ASP A 700 -42.34 -52.46 -5.67
CA ASP A 700 -43.22 -53.35 -6.47
C ASP A 700 -42.55 -53.86 -7.75
N GLY A 701 -41.79 -54.93 -7.59
CA GLY A 701 -41.00 -55.56 -8.66
C GLY A 701 -40.99 -57.07 -8.58
N THR A 702 -42.12 -57.73 -8.27
CA THR A 702 -42.24 -59.19 -8.51
C THR A 702 -43.70 -59.65 -8.65
N LYS A 703 -44.25 -59.62 -9.87
CA LYS A 703 -44.94 -60.76 -10.51
C LYS A 703 -45.51 -60.46 -11.90
N LYS A 704 -45.18 -61.39 -12.83
CA LYS A 704 -45.94 -61.87 -14.00
C LYS A 704 -45.92 -61.11 -15.34
N LYS A 705 -45.02 -61.63 -16.19
CA LYS A 705 -45.23 -62.09 -17.59
C LYS A 705 -46.71 -62.26 -18.02
N LYS A 706 -47.11 -61.65 -19.15
CA LYS A 706 -47.29 -62.31 -20.48
C LYS A 706 -47.96 -61.39 -21.52
N LYS A 707 -47.37 -61.41 -22.73
CA LYS A 707 -47.98 -61.41 -24.09
C LYS A 707 -48.47 -60.11 -24.74
N ASP A 708 -47.77 -59.82 -25.83
CA ASP A 708 -48.23 -59.61 -27.22
C ASP A 708 -49.07 -58.37 -27.61
N SER A 709 -48.38 -57.56 -28.42
CA SER A 709 -48.79 -57.03 -29.74
C SER A 709 -49.61 -55.74 -29.86
N LYS A 710 -49.01 -54.81 -30.65
CA LYS A 710 -49.58 -53.85 -31.60
C LYS A 710 -50.58 -52.81 -31.12
N GLY A 711 -50.28 -51.56 -31.49
CA GLY A 711 -51.28 -50.65 -32.06
C GLY A 711 -51.27 -49.25 -31.48
N ASN A 712 -51.06 -48.31 -32.40
CA ASN A 712 -51.33 -46.87 -32.41
C ASN A 712 -52.48 -46.32 -31.53
N GLU A 713 -52.35 -45.01 -31.33
CA GLU A 713 -53.38 -43.96 -31.26
C GLU A 713 -53.72 -43.34 -29.89
N GLU A 714 -53.52 -42.02 -29.92
CA GLU A 714 -54.08 -40.87 -29.18
C GLU A 714 -55.23 -41.15 -28.20
N GLU A 715 -55.20 -40.52 -27.02
CA GLU A 715 -56.32 -39.73 -26.49
C GLU A 715 -55.97 -39.07 -25.13
N GLU A 716 -56.17 -37.75 -25.11
CA GLU A 716 -56.75 -36.88 -24.08
C GLU A 716 -56.54 -37.23 -22.58
N GLU A 717 -55.81 -36.35 -21.88
CA GLU A 717 -55.72 -36.31 -20.42
C GLU A 717 -56.92 -35.52 -19.85
N GLU A 718 -57.83 -36.23 -19.16
CA GLU A 718 -58.78 -35.64 -18.22
C GLU A 718 -58.09 -35.48 -16.85
N GLU A 719 -58.18 -34.27 -16.29
CA GLU A 719 -57.76 -33.94 -14.93
C GLU A 719 -58.74 -34.55 -13.90
N GLU A 720 -58.27 -35.46 -13.05
CA GLU A 720 -58.94 -35.80 -11.78
C GLU A 720 -58.17 -35.15 -10.62
N GLU A 721 -58.82 -34.17 -9.98
CA GLU A 721 -58.40 -33.57 -8.71
C GLU A 721 -58.43 -34.63 -7.60
N SER A 722 -57.28 -34.97 -7.03
CA SER A 722 -57.18 -35.61 -5.72
C SER A 722 -56.92 -34.54 -4.66
N GLU A 723 -57.81 -34.47 -3.67
CA GLU A 723 -57.76 -33.56 -2.53
C GLU A 723 -56.45 -33.78 -1.72
N ASP A 724 -55.47 -32.89 -1.93
CA ASP A 724 -54.31 -32.77 -1.05
C ASP A 724 -54.72 -32.12 0.27
N GLU A 725 -54.38 -32.75 1.39
CA GLU A 725 -54.47 -32.13 2.72
C GLU A 725 -53.48 -30.95 2.79
N ASP A 726 -53.97 -29.77 2.45
CA ASP A 726 -53.32 -28.48 2.68
C ASP A 726 -52.90 -28.37 4.15
N VAL A 727 -51.59 -28.46 4.41
CA VAL A 727 -51.02 -27.83 5.61
C VAL A 727 -51.15 -26.33 5.41
N VAL A 728 -52.24 -25.76 5.93
CA VAL A 728 -52.48 -24.32 6.01
C VAL A 728 -51.33 -23.68 6.80
N MET A 729 -50.29 -23.24 6.09
CA MET A 729 -49.33 -22.26 6.58
C MET A 729 -50.06 -20.92 6.56
N ASN A 730 -50.37 -20.36 7.74
CA ASN A 730 -51.06 -19.08 7.86
C ASN A 730 -50.39 -18.01 6.98
N GLU A 731 -51.17 -17.31 6.15
CA GLU A 731 -50.71 -16.18 5.32
C GLU A 731 -50.12 -15.02 6.15
N GLU A 732 -50.21 -15.07 7.48
CA GLU A 732 -49.77 -14.06 8.44
C GLU A 732 -48.27 -14.14 8.85
N GLU A 733 -47.50 -15.15 8.43
CA GLU A 733 -46.07 -15.30 8.83
C GLU A 733 -45.05 -14.71 7.84
N VAL A 734 -45.51 -14.12 6.74
CA VAL A 734 -44.64 -13.52 5.72
C VAL A 734 -44.55 -12.01 5.97
N ASP A 735 -43.35 -11.49 6.17
CA ASP A 735 -43.15 -10.04 6.29
C ASP A 735 -43.36 -9.30 4.95
N GLU A 736 -43.50 -7.97 4.99
CA GLU A 736 -43.72 -7.13 3.79
C GLU A 736 -42.60 -7.26 2.74
N GLU A 737 -41.46 -7.86 3.10
CA GLU A 737 -40.28 -8.08 2.25
C GLU A 737 -40.20 -9.53 1.71
N GLY A 738 -41.16 -10.41 2.03
CA GLY A 738 -41.24 -11.78 1.50
C GLY A 738 -40.41 -12.83 2.27
N PHE A 739 -40.07 -12.59 3.54
CA PHE A 739 -39.35 -13.54 4.39
C PHE A 739 -40.28 -14.23 5.40
N VAL A 740 -39.95 -15.49 5.71
CA VAL A 740 -40.58 -16.31 6.75
C VAL A 740 -39.63 -16.44 7.93
N LEU A 741 -40.13 -16.27 9.15
CA LEU A 741 -39.36 -16.44 10.39
C LEU A 741 -39.45 -17.90 10.88
N LEU A 742 -38.33 -18.61 10.89
CA LEU A 742 -38.25 -20.01 11.30
C LEU A 742 -37.38 -20.21 12.54
N ASP A 743 -37.67 -21.25 13.33
CA ASP A 743 -36.79 -21.72 14.39
C ASP A 743 -35.44 -22.18 13.76
N PRO A 744 -34.28 -21.75 14.30
CA PRO A 744 -32.96 -22.21 13.86
C PRO A 744 -32.84 -23.73 13.71
N VAL A 745 -33.50 -24.51 14.57
CA VAL A 745 -33.48 -25.97 14.50
C VAL A 745 -34.21 -26.46 13.25
N ARG A 746 -35.38 -25.89 12.92
CA ARG A 746 -36.10 -26.19 11.67
C ARG A 746 -35.34 -25.70 10.45
N ALA A 747 -34.72 -24.52 10.51
CA ALA A 747 -33.87 -24.01 9.43
C ALA A 747 -32.71 -24.95 9.10
N MET A 748 -32.05 -25.52 10.11
CA MET A 748 -30.95 -26.47 9.91
C MET A 748 -31.43 -27.88 9.53
N ARG A 749 -32.56 -28.34 10.08
CA ARG A 749 -33.06 -29.70 9.86
C ARG A 749 -33.77 -29.87 8.52
N ASP A 750 -34.59 -28.89 8.15
CA ASP A 750 -35.56 -29.02 7.05
C ASP A 750 -35.10 -28.27 5.78
N TYR A 751 -34.15 -27.33 5.90
CA TYR A 751 -33.70 -26.47 4.80
C TYR A 751 -32.17 -26.47 4.58
N ASP A 752 -31.45 -27.42 5.17
CA ASP A 752 -30.00 -27.67 4.99
C ASP A 752 -29.10 -26.43 5.18
N ARG A 753 -29.54 -25.50 6.04
CA ARG A 753 -28.76 -24.30 6.38
C ARG A 753 -27.66 -24.64 7.38
N THR A 754 -26.48 -24.07 7.21
CA THR A 754 -25.40 -24.26 8.18
C THR A 754 -25.72 -23.53 9.49
N TYR A 755 -25.24 -24.07 10.62
CA TYR A 755 -25.38 -23.37 11.90
C TYR A 755 -24.62 -22.03 11.93
N VAL A 756 -23.64 -21.86 11.05
CA VAL A 756 -22.86 -20.64 10.85
C VAL A 756 -23.74 -19.54 10.26
N GLU A 757 -24.54 -19.87 9.24
CA GLU A 757 -25.52 -18.97 8.64
C GLU A 757 -26.66 -18.66 9.63
N ALA A 758 -27.26 -19.69 10.24
CA ALA A 758 -28.42 -19.53 11.12
C ALA A 758 -28.17 -18.64 12.35
N LEU A 759 -26.91 -18.57 12.82
CA LEU A 759 -26.52 -17.77 13.98
C LEU A 759 -25.91 -16.42 13.62
N PHE A 760 -25.68 -16.12 12.35
CA PHE A 760 -24.91 -14.96 11.92
C PHE A 760 -25.54 -13.64 12.43
N PRO A 761 -24.79 -12.75 13.09
CA PRO A 761 -25.37 -11.62 13.81
C PRO A 761 -25.68 -10.37 12.95
N PHE A 762 -25.29 -10.33 11.67
CA PHE A 762 -25.42 -9.13 10.82
C PHE A 762 -26.07 -9.37 9.45
N PRO A 763 -27.14 -10.19 9.34
CA PRO A 763 -27.69 -10.58 8.04
C PRO A 763 -28.20 -9.39 7.22
N THR A 764 -28.94 -8.45 7.84
CA THR A 764 -29.50 -7.28 7.13
C THR A 764 -28.44 -6.25 6.76
N PHE A 765 -27.34 -6.14 7.52
CA PHE A 765 -26.27 -5.20 7.18
C PHE A 765 -25.51 -5.58 5.89
N PHE A 766 -25.37 -6.88 5.63
CA PHE A 766 -24.70 -7.42 4.46
C PHE A 766 -25.65 -7.84 3.33
N GLN A 767 -26.94 -7.50 3.42
CA GLN A 767 -27.94 -7.86 2.40
C GLN A 767 -27.64 -7.26 1.02
N ASP A 768 -26.85 -6.18 0.97
CA ASP A 768 -26.35 -5.53 -0.25
C ASP A 768 -25.09 -6.18 -0.84
N SER A 769 -24.64 -7.31 -0.30
CA SER A 769 -23.51 -8.08 -0.82
C SER A 769 -23.74 -8.51 -2.28
N PRO A 770 -22.73 -8.37 -3.17
CA PRO A 770 -22.85 -8.77 -4.58
C PRO A 770 -22.93 -10.29 -4.77
N VAL A 771 -22.42 -11.05 -3.79
CA VAL A 771 -22.46 -12.52 -3.76
C VAL A 771 -23.33 -13.00 -2.60
N PRO A 772 -24.02 -14.15 -2.75
CA PRO A 772 -24.67 -14.81 -1.62
C PRO A 772 -23.64 -15.03 -0.51
N LEU A 773 -23.94 -14.59 0.72
CA LEU A 773 -22.98 -14.69 1.83
C LEU A 773 -22.64 -16.15 2.12
N PHE A 774 -23.65 -17.01 2.22
CA PHE A 774 -23.48 -18.40 2.61
C PHE A 774 -23.84 -19.32 1.44
N CYS A 775 -22.99 -20.32 1.20
CA CYS A 775 -23.15 -21.28 0.11
C CYS A 775 -23.50 -22.70 0.60
N GLY A 776 -23.66 -22.88 1.91
CA GLY A 776 -24.01 -24.17 2.53
C GLY A 776 -22.80 -25.06 2.84
N ASP A 777 -21.61 -24.67 2.38
CA ASP A 777 -20.36 -25.34 2.73
C ASP A 777 -19.81 -24.77 4.04
N LEU A 778 -19.83 -25.57 5.11
CA LEU A 778 -19.49 -25.15 6.46
C LEU A 778 -18.13 -24.44 6.57
N GLU A 779 -17.11 -24.90 5.83
CA GLU A 779 -15.77 -24.32 5.93
C GLU A 779 -15.69 -22.97 5.21
N LYS A 780 -16.34 -22.86 4.04
CA LYS A 780 -16.45 -21.59 3.30
C LYS A 780 -17.34 -20.58 4.02
N ASP A 781 -18.48 -21.03 4.55
CA ASP A 781 -19.39 -20.20 5.33
C ASP A 781 -18.70 -19.65 6.57
N ARG A 782 -17.86 -20.46 7.24
CA ARG A 782 -17.09 -20.03 8.42
C ARG A 782 -16.08 -18.95 8.06
N GLU A 783 -15.33 -19.11 6.97
CA GLU A 783 -14.39 -18.08 6.52
C GLU A 783 -15.12 -16.83 6.03
N MET A 784 -16.31 -16.96 5.42
CA MET A 784 -17.14 -15.80 5.06
C MET A 784 -17.65 -15.05 6.29
N ALA A 785 -18.13 -15.75 7.32
CA ALA A 785 -18.56 -15.10 8.56
C ALA A 785 -17.39 -14.34 9.22
N GLU A 786 -16.20 -14.96 9.28
CA GLU A 786 -15.00 -14.30 9.79
C GLU A 786 -14.55 -13.13 8.89
N SER A 787 -14.67 -13.21 7.56
CA SER A 787 -14.37 -12.11 6.65
C SER A 787 -15.31 -10.92 6.88
N CYS A 788 -16.60 -11.18 7.15
CA CYS A 788 -17.57 -10.16 7.52
C CYS A 788 -17.22 -9.50 8.86
N PHE A 789 -16.75 -10.26 9.85
CA PHE A 789 -16.28 -9.68 11.12
C PHE A 789 -15.04 -8.82 10.91
N ARG A 790 -14.06 -9.27 10.09
CA ARG A 790 -12.90 -8.47 9.72
C ARG A 790 -13.30 -7.17 9.00
N TYR A 791 -14.33 -7.20 8.16
CA TYR A 791 -14.87 -6.00 7.52
C TYR A 791 -15.41 -5.00 8.54
N VAL A 792 -16.23 -5.47 9.48
CA VAL A 792 -16.79 -4.63 10.55
C VAL A 792 -15.68 -4.09 11.46
N ASP A 793 -14.73 -4.92 11.87
CA ASP A 793 -13.57 -4.50 12.66
C ASP A 793 -12.72 -3.48 11.92
N LYS A 794 -12.55 -3.62 10.60
CA LYS A 794 -11.84 -2.64 9.76
C LYS A 794 -12.56 -1.28 9.77
N ILE A 795 -13.89 -1.24 9.63
CA ILE A 795 -14.66 0.01 9.69
C ILE A 795 -14.35 0.78 10.98
N PHE A 796 -14.38 0.09 12.13
CA PHE A 796 -14.14 0.75 13.41
C PHE A 796 -12.67 1.07 13.66
N SER A 797 -11.74 0.24 13.18
CA SER A 797 -10.30 0.54 13.20
C SER A 797 -10.00 1.82 12.40
N ASP A 798 -10.62 1.98 11.23
CA ASP A 798 -10.48 3.19 10.42
C ASP A 798 -11.14 4.41 11.10
N ILE A 799 -12.24 4.23 11.83
CA ILE A 799 -12.85 5.29 12.64
C ILE A 799 -11.93 5.73 13.79
N GLU A 800 -11.25 4.79 14.44
CA GLU A 800 -10.25 5.08 15.47
C GLU A 800 -9.10 5.90 14.89
N ASN A 801 -8.62 5.54 13.70
CA ASN A 801 -7.59 6.30 12.98
C ASN A 801 -8.04 7.74 12.64
N CYS A 802 -9.32 7.94 12.33
CA CYS A 802 -9.89 9.26 12.08
C CYS A 802 -10.18 10.08 13.36
N ARG A 803 -10.19 9.48 14.55
CA ARG A 803 -10.63 10.12 15.82
C ARG A 803 -9.83 11.37 16.15
N ALA A 804 -8.53 11.35 15.95
CA ALA A 804 -7.67 12.51 16.23
C ALA A 804 -8.05 13.72 15.37
N PHE A 805 -8.44 13.52 14.11
CA PHE A 805 -8.83 14.59 13.20
C PHE A 805 -10.16 15.26 13.60
N GLU A 806 -11.03 14.55 14.32
CA GLU A 806 -12.23 15.12 14.94
C GLU A 806 -11.89 16.01 16.15
N LEU A 807 -10.92 15.60 16.97
CA LEU A 807 -10.53 16.31 18.20
C LEU A 807 -9.70 17.57 17.92
N LEU A 808 -8.83 17.52 16.91
CA LEU A 808 -7.96 18.63 16.53
C LEU A 808 -8.76 19.74 15.84
N ARG A 809 -8.63 20.97 16.35
CA ARG A 809 -9.45 22.11 15.93
C ARG A 809 -8.89 22.85 14.72
N THR A 810 -7.59 23.07 14.67
CA THR A 810 -6.95 23.85 13.60
C THR A 810 -6.46 22.94 12.47
N ALA A 811 -6.38 23.50 11.25
CA ALA A 811 -5.81 22.79 10.10
C ALA A 811 -4.32 22.48 10.32
N GLY A 812 -3.58 23.40 10.97
CA GLY A 812 -2.16 23.20 11.31
C GLY A 812 -1.94 22.03 12.25
N ASP A 813 -2.75 21.90 13.32
CA ASP A 813 -2.63 20.78 14.25
C ASP A 813 -2.92 19.44 13.57
N ARG A 814 -3.94 19.40 12.70
CA ARG A 814 -4.26 18.21 11.89
C ARG A 814 -3.12 17.83 10.96
N ALA A 815 -2.50 18.81 10.31
CA ALA A 815 -1.35 18.59 9.44
C ALA A 815 -0.14 18.07 10.24
N ASN A 816 0.11 18.61 11.44
CA ASN A 816 1.18 18.14 12.31
C ASN A 816 0.93 16.71 12.81
N TYR A 817 -0.30 16.38 13.20
CA TYR A 817 -0.68 15.01 13.57
C TYR A 817 -0.53 14.05 12.39
N LEU A 818 -0.90 14.49 11.19
CA LEU A 818 -0.73 13.73 9.96
C LEU A 818 0.74 13.35 9.74
N ILE A 819 1.66 14.33 9.80
CA ILE A 819 3.11 14.11 9.61
C ILE A 819 3.71 13.25 10.72
N THR A 820 3.33 13.50 11.97
CA THR A 820 4.02 12.93 13.14
C THR A 820 3.47 11.59 13.59
N LYS A 821 2.19 11.28 13.31
CA LYS A 821 1.53 10.08 13.84
C LYS A 821 0.76 9.26 12.80
N HIS A 822 0.03 9.89 11.89
CA HIS A 822 -0.88 9.14 11.00
C HIS A 822 -0.21 8.63 9.72
N ALA A 823 0.58 9.47 9.03
CA ALA A 823 1.26 9.07 7.80
C ALA A 823 2.38 8.07 8.10
N ARG A 824 2.49 7.04 7.26
CA ARG A 824 3.50 5.98 7.37
C ARG A 824 4.53 6.03 6.25
N ILE A 825 4.14 6.47 5.05
CA ILE A 825 5.03 6.70 3.92
C ILE A 825 5.01 8.20 3.62
N ILE A 826 6.13 8.86 3.85
CA ILE A 826 6.26 10.31 3.72
C ILE A 826 7.33 10.60 2.67
N ALA A 827 6.96 11.31 1.62
CA ALA A 827 7.84 11.59 0.52
C ALA A 827 8.15 13.08 0.37
N MET A 828 9.36 13.42 -0.05
CA MET A 828 9.75 14.80 -0.31
C MET A 828 10.94 14.87 -1.27
N THR A 829 11.21 16.03 -1.87
CA THR A 829 12.45 16.21 -2.62
C THR A 829 13.63 16.43 -1.67
N CYS A 830 14.85 16.10 -2.10
CA CYS A 830 16.07 16.35 -1.30
C CYS A 830 16.21 17.83 -0.92
N THR A 831 15.85 18.73 -1.83
CA THR A 831 15.80 20.18 -1.59
C THR A 831 14.79 20.55 -0.52
N HIS A 832 13.59 19.97 -0.56
CA HIS A 832 12.55 20.23 0.44
C HIS A 832 12.93 19.68 1.82
N ALA A 833 13.59 18.51 1.88
CA ALA A 833 14.15 17.96 3.12
C ALA A 833 15.13 18.94 3.77
N ALA A 834 16.01 19.56 2.98
CA ALA A 834 16.96 20.54 3.48
C ALA A 834 16.31 21.82 4.00
N ILE A 835 15.25 22.30 3.33
CA ILE A 835 14.53 23.52 3.72
C ILE A 835 13.67 23.29 4.97
N THR A 836 12.99 22.15 5.07
CA THR A 836 11.98 21.89 6.11
C THR A 836 12.51 21.15 7.32
N ARG A 837 13.81 20.82 7.33
CA ARG A 837 14.50 20.12 8.42
C ARG A 837 14.10 20.66 9.80
N HIS A 838 14.27 21.97 10.01
CA HIS A 838 14.02 22.61 11.30
C HIS A 838 12.59 22.33 11.78
N ASN A 839 11.61 22.50 10.89
CA ASN A 839 10.20 22.30 11.21
C ASN A 839 9.89 20.82 11.52
N LEU A 840 10.52 19.87 10.82
CA LEU A 840 10.34 18.44 11.07
C LEU A 840 10.96 18.03 12.41
N VAL A 841 12.15 18.52 12.72
CA VAL A 841 12.84 18.30 14.00
C VAL A 841 12.03 18.85 15.16
N ASP A 842 11.53 20.09 15.06
CA ASP A 842 10.68 20.72 16.08
C ASP A 842 9.33 20.02 16.27
N ALA A 843 8.74 19.52 15.17
CA ALA A 843 7.54 18.71 15.20
C ALA A 843 7.76 17.32 15.81
N LYS A 844 9.00 16.96 16.16
CA LYS A 844 9.38 15.62 16.64
C LYS A 844 9.03 14.54 15.63
N PHE A 845 9.37 14.81 14.37
CA PHE A 845 9.26 13.83 13.32
C PHE A 845 10.21 12.66 13.59
N GLU A 846 9.72 11.44 13.38
CA GLU A 846 10.43 10.18 13.64
C GLU A 846 10.20 9.23 12.47
N TYR A 847 11.26 8.53 12.04
CA TYR A 847 11.23 7.55 10.95
C TYR A 847 12.33 6.49 11.10
N ASP A 848 12.09 5.34 10.47
CA ASP A 848 12.89 4.12 10.66
C ASP A 848 13.63 3.72 9.38
N SER A 849 13.05 3.99 8.20
CA SER A 849 13.61 3.61 6.91
C SER A 849 13.66 4.80 5.96
N LEU A 850 14.80 4.99 5.28
CA LEU A 850 15.02 6.01 4.28
C LEU A 850 15.28 5.36 2.92
N ILE A 851 14.47 5.69 1.92
CA ILE A 851 14.66 5.27 0.53
C ILE A 851 14.93 6.52 -0.30
N ILE A 852 16.05 6.55 -1.00
CA ILE A 852 16.43 7.65 -1.89
C ILE A 852 16.44 7.15 -3.32
N GLU A 853 15.61 7.74 -4.18
CA GLU A 853 15.66 7.57 -5.62
C GLU A 853 16.50 8.66 -6.27
N GLU A 854 17.00 8.40 -7.49
CA GLU A 854 17.87 9.31 -8.24
C GLU A 854 19.15 9.69 -7.46
N ALA A 855 19.63 8.80 -6.58
CA ALA A 855 20.76 9.08 -5.69
C ALA A 855 22.06 9.49 -6.42
N GLY A 856 22.23 9.05 -7.67
CA GLY A 856 23.37 9.46 -8.52
C GLY A 856 23.32 10.92 -9.00
N GLN A 857 22.17 11.59 -8.89
CA GLN A 857 21.94 12.98 -9.30
C GLN A 857 21.81 13.95 -8.11
N ILE A 858 21.83 13.45 -6.88
CA ILE A 858 21.71 14.26 -5.66
C ILE A 858 23.11 14.62 -5.15
N LEU A 859 23.29 15.86 -4.66
CA LEU A 859 24.53 16.29 -4.03
C LEU A 859 24.77 15.51 -2.72
N GLU A 860 26.03 15.30 -2.35
CA GLU A 860 26.40 14.55 -1.14
C GLU A 860 25.74 15.13 0.13
N VAL A 861 25.81 16.45 0.32
CA VAL A 861 25.19 17.13 1.46
C VAL A 861 23.66 17.00 1.48
N GLU A 862 23.03 17.01 0.30
CA GLU A 862 21.59 16.83 0.15
C GLU A 862 21.16 15.37 0.30
N THR A 863 22.09 14.42 0.15
CA THR A 863 21.89 12.99 0.47
C THR A 863 22.02 12.77 1.97
N PHE A 864 22.87 13.55 2.64
CA PHE A 864 23.13 13.45 4.08
C PHE A 864 22.00 14.04 4.94
N ILE A 865 21.48 15.22 4.60
CA ILE A 865 20.44 15.89 5.39
C ILE A 865 19.19 15.01 5.63
N PRO A 866 18.68 14.26 4.64
CA PRO A 866 17.59 13.29 4.82
C PRO A 866 17.84 12.20 5.87
N MET A 867 19.09 11.89 6.22
CA MET A 867 19.42 10.91 7.25
C MET A 867 19.27 11.46 8.67
N LEU A 868 19.12 12.77 8.79
CA LEU A 868 19.12 13.46 10.08
C LEU A 868 17.77 14.05 10.46
N LEU A 869 16.71 13.93 9.65
CA LEU A 869 15.42 14.68 9.75
C LEU A 869 14.62 14.53 11.08
N GLN A 870 15.15 13.78 12.04
CA GLN A 870 14.55 13.50 13.34
C GLN A 870 15.48 13.93 14.48
N GLN A 871 14.89 14.23 15.65
CA GLN A 871 15.67 14.40 16.88
C GLN A 871 16.22 13.04 17.34
N LEU A 872 17.36 13.06 18.01
CA LEU A 872 17.86 11.86 18.66
C LEU A 872 17.06 11.50 19.90
N GLU A 873 16.85 10.20 20.09
CA GLU A 873 16.31 9.68 21.33
C GLU A 873 17.27 10.03 22.49
N ARG A 874 16.74 10.07 23.72
CA ARG A 874 17.54 10.37 24.93
C ARG A 874 18.74 9.41 25.12
N SER A 875 18.72 8.26 24.45
CA SER A 875 19.80 7.27 24.40
C SER A 875 21.01 7.72 23.57
N GLY A 876 20.88 8.75 22.74
CA GLY A 876 21.92 9.19 21.81
C GLY A 876 22.09 8.28 20.59
N ILE A 877 21.13 7.39 20.34
CA ILE A 877 21.15 6.43 19.22
C ILE A 877 20.17 6.88 18.15
N SER A 878 20.60 6.87 16.89
CA SER A 878 19.72 7.14 15.75
C SER A 878 18.68 6.03 15.60
N ARG A 879 17.42 6.41 15.41
CA ARG A 879 16.31 5.48 15.13
C ARG A 879 16.41 4.82 13.75
N LEU A 880 17.20 5.39 12.84
CA LEU A 880 17.31 4.93 11.47
C LEU A 880 17.86 3.51 11.38
N LYS A 881 17.04 2.59 10.86
CA LYS A 881 17.35 1.17 10.70
C LYS A 881 17.85 0.84 9.29
N ARG A 882 17.36 1.58 8.28
CA ARG A 882 17.60 1.27 6.85
C ARG A 882 17.88 2.52 6.04
N VAL A 883 18.90 2.44 5.19
CA VAL A 883 19.17 3.43 4.13
C VAL A 883 19.28 2.67 2.82
N VAL A 884 18.41 3.00 1.86
CA VAL A 884 18.38 2.36 0.55
C VAL A 884 18.54 3.42 -0.53
N LEU A 885 19.61 3.33 -1.31
CA LEU A 885 19.93 4.29 -2.36
C LEU A 885 19.75 3.63 -3.73
N PHE A 886 18.78 4.10 -4.50
CA PHE A 886 18.58 3.75 -5.91
C PHE A 886 19.21 4.82 -6.79
N GLY A 887 20.14 4.42 -7.65
CA GLY A 887 20.82 5.38 -8.52
C GLY A 887 21.60 4.73 -9.65
N ASP A 888 22.28 5.57 -10.41
CA ASP A 888 23.21 5.13 -11.45
C ASP A 888 24.35 6.14 -11.58
N HIS A 889 25.53 5.75 -11.13
CA HIS A 889 26.73 6.58 -11.19
C HIS A 889 27.36 6.62 -12.59
N HIS A 890 26.85 5.82 -13.54
CA HIS A 890 27.23 5.91 -14.95
C HIS A 890 26.37 6.90 -15.75
N GLN A 891 25.33 7.47 -15.14
CA GLN A 891 24.52 8.54 -15.72
C GLN A 891 25.06 9.92 -15.33
N LEU A 892 24.33 10.97 -15.73
CA LEU A 892 24.71 12.34 -15.44
C LEU A 892 24.80 12.57 -13.91
N PRO A 893 25.90 13.19 -13.44
CA PRO A 893 26.03 13.58 -12.03
C PRO A 893 25.10 14.76 -11.70
N PRO A 894 25.03 15.19 -10.42
CA PRO A 894 24.32 16.40 -10.04
C PRO A 894 24.78 17.60 -10.88
N ILE A 895 23.84 18.45 -11.29
CA ILE A 895 24.15 19.63 -12.09
C ILE A 895 24.88 20.67 -11.22
N VAL A 896 26.19 20.76 -11.37
CA VAL A 896 27.01 21.82 -10.77
C VAL A 896 27.04 23.00 -11.72
N LYS A 897 26.20 24.01 -11.48
CA LYS A 897 26.27 25.29 -12.19
C LYS A 897 27.47 26.07 -11.65
N HIS A 898 28.59 26.08 -12.36
CA HIS A 898 29.60 27.13 -12.19
C HIS A 898 29.03 28.41 -12.79
N LEU A 899 28.68 29.37 -11.94
CA LEU A 899 28.43 30.75 -12.33
C LEU A 899 29.74 31.50 -12.46
#